data_AF-A0A517NB25-F1
#
_entry.id   AF-A0A517NB25-F1
#
_cell.length_a   1.000
_cell.length_b   1.000
_cell.length_c   1.000
_cell.angle_alpha   90.00
_cell.angle_beta   90.00
_cell.angle_gamma   90.00
#
_symmetry.space_group_name_H-M   'P 1'
#
loop_
_entity.id
_entity.type
_entity.pdbx_description
1 polymer ?
#
loop_
_entity_poly.entity_id
_entity_poly.type
_entity_poly.pdbx_seq_one_letter_code
_entity_poly.pdbx_strand_id
1 'polypeptide(L)'
;MFGSFRGLKDESIDWSSLLSLLEDDDRRAAIERTYPSEGRESYLSALRRLDAKAMADLMSAGRKLQTAAKLAQWPTVAIAGMLNSGKTSLVATFLSRAGRLRTLRGSSNSEGTHRFVLWLPSAWRNDAELWGLLMARIGDAVGSPPEMLSDDPDQAHQQYNNRDGDGNALTVPLVATDTALDEAGIGLLDCPDIVSDADLQLGSPSERRVLLGRAATLCSAFLVVTSAESSRDATLGDLLRIAADLMPGVPRMLAVNKVRPKQTPDLVHETFSPLARAHGIETIYAAYDFEIPTSGPFIPRSGTSAAPALDPDADPMPVFFSVSEDADQNPPAAIADDRLLSAMPARLDRGALFEKFRLALQNSLRSEVWDNGFSRIDKDADASVGLTAKAQDCLLQTSLDFFAHRELGGDVTELRLHQSERIIRQLSESFAVTAPWYARWGVRLNSKMRRVFGGAGDFVRQLTPSAVAERAAGEIKDKFRRGEYGGLMTPERLLHAIDRYGGETSLKHWPAMTNPEDRQRWLEAAEAAILRFERDDFTSLDPRRLDEAVTKMWSEVPAHKKLAAGLTPLAATLAALAGVLMIPLDFGTTVIASASIPELFAALGLGAYATIWAGGQSTRSVGQQAARQQLADFHAVLCDTFGVARQTQMPSIKVRGLNEKLVASKIVTREAYGPTLALYRVRDEFQRELKNVLPRGGPSAK
;
A
#
# COMPACT_ATOMS: atom_id res chain seq x y z
N MET A 1 -20.05 35.41 8.81
CA MET A 1 -18.58 35.27 8.76
C MET A 1 -18.23 34.46 7.51
N PHE A 2 -18.24 35.10 6.35
CA PHE A 2 -17.83 34.47 5.08
C PHE A 2 -16.47 35.04 4.70
N GLY A 3 -15.44 34.19 4.79
CA GLY A 3 -14.11 34.55 4.32
C GLY A 3 -14.11 34.60 2.80
N SER A 4 -13.74 35.74 2.23
CA SER A 4 -13.38 35.87 0.83
C SER A 4 -12.17 34.96 0.54
N PHE A 5 -12.39 33.84 -0.13
CA PHE A 5 -11.31 33.00 -0.66
C PHE A 5 -10.55 33.78 -1.73
N ARG A 6 -9.43 34.40 -1.34
CA ARG A 6 -8.45 34.97 -2.27
C ARG A 6 -7.69 33.84 -2.95
N GLY A 7 -7.69 33.89 -4.28
CA GLY A 7 -7.22 32.84 -5.16
C GLY A 7 -5.76 32.46 -4.98
N LEU A 8 -5.53 31.17 -4.75
CA LEU A 8 -4.53 30.48 -5.54
C LEU A 8 -5.17 30.31 -6.92
N LYS A 9 -4.53 30.83 -7.98
CA LYS A 9 -4.85 30.40 -9.33
C LYS A 9 -4.64 28.89 -9.32
N ASP A 10 -5.71 28.10 -9.33
CA ASP A 10 -5.62 26.64 -9.33
C ASP A 10 -5.11 26.26 -10.73
N GLU A 11 -3.77 26.19 -10.85
CA GLU A 11 -3.08 25.92 -12.10
C GLU A 11 -3.60 24.61 -12.69
N SER A 12 -3.84 24.62 -14.00
CA SER A 12 -4.30 23.43 -14.70
C SER A 12 -3.24 22.33 -14.56
N ILE A 13 -3.59 21.20 -13.92
CA ILE A 13 -2.76 20.00 -13.88
C ILE A 13 -2.52 19.54 -15.33
N ASP A 14 -1.25 19.53 -15.74
CA ASP A 14 -0.82 18.90 -16.98
C ASP A 14 -0.66 17.40 -16.76
N TRP A 15 -1.65 16.63 -17.21
CA TRP A 15 -1.63 15.18 -17.11
C TRP A 15 -0.42 14.54 -17.80
N SER A 16 0.07 15.10 -18.92
CA SER A 16 1.19 14.50 -19.65
C SER A 16 2.50 14.61 -18.88
N SER A 17 2.76 15.78 -18.30
CA SER A 17 3.91 15.99 -17.40
C SER A 17 3.80 15.13 -16.14
N LEU A 18 2.62 15.05 -15.52
CA LEU A 18 2.40 14.20 -14.35
C LEU A 18 2.60 12.72 -14.69
N LEU A 19 2.02 12.22 -15.78
CA LEU A 19 2.18 10.84 -16.21
C LEU A 19 3.65 10.48 -16.42
N SER A 20 4.42 11.37 -17.05
CA SER A 20 5.86 11.18 -17.24
C SER A 20 6.63 11.02 -15.92
N LEU A 21 6.18 11.69 -14.85
CA LEU A 21 6.74 11.56 -13.50
C LEU A 21 6.33 10.23 -12.86
N LEU A 22 5.08 9.81 -13.05
CA LEU A 22 4.55 8.56 -12.47
C LEU A 22 5.11 7.29 -13.14
N GLU A 23 5.51 7.38 -14.41
CA GLU A 23 6.07 6.28 -15.21
C GLU A 23 7.58 6.12 -15.07
N ASP A 24 8.32 7.17 -14.69
CA ASP A 24 9.78 7.17 -14.62
C ASP A 24 10.28 6.16 -13.58
N ASP A 25 11.01 5.14 -14.04
CA ASP A 25 11.60 4.08 -13.22
C ASP A 25 13.10 4.28 -12.95
N ASP A 26 13.67 5.40 -13.41
CA ASP A 26 15.09 5.72 -13.27
C ASP A 26 15.30 6.93 -12.38
N ARG A 27 15.44 8.13 -12.95
CA ARG A 27 15.87 9.31 -12.18
C ARG A 27 14.82 9.76 -11.21
N ARG A 28 13.55 9.71 -11.62
CA ARG A 28 12.40 10.18 -10.84
C ARG A 28 11.55 9.04 -10.30
N ALA A 29 12.12 7.85 -10.18
CA ALA A 29 11.46 6.72 -9.55
C ALA A 29 10.91 7.04 -8.16
N ALA A 30 9.73 6.51 -7.86
CA ALA A 30 9.06 6.69 -6.58
C ALA A 30 9.68 5.85 -5.47
N ILE A 31 10.10 4.63 -5.82
CA ILE A 31 10.65 3.66 -4.89
C ILE A 31 12.12 3.40 -5.19
N GLU A 32 12.92 3.36 -4.14
CA GLU A 32 14.28 2.83 -4.15
C GLU A 32 14.31 1.48 -3.43
N ARG A 33 14.65 0.43 -4.15
CA ARG A 33 14.92 -0.89 -3.59
C ARG A 33 16.40 -0.96 -3.20
N THR A 34 16.67 -1.24 -1.93
CA THR A 34 18.04 -1.35 -1.41
C THR A 34 18.50 -2.80 -1.25
N TYR A 35 17.55 -3.77 -1.21
CA TYR A 35 17.83 -5.19 -1.10
C TYR A 35 16.76 -6.03 -1.80
N PRO A 36 17.07 -7.17 -2.47
CA PRO A 36 18.38 -7.84 -2.55
C PRO A 36 19.38 -7.22 -3.51
N SER A 37 18.89 -6.51 -4.53
CA SER A 37 19.70 -5.72 -5.45
C SER A 37 19.19 -4.30 -5.47
N GLU A 38 20.13 -3.36 -5.53
CA GLU A 38 19.82 -1.96 -5.73
C GLU A 38 19.04 -1.80 -7.03
N GLY A 39 17.92 -1.08 -6.93
CA GLY A 39 17.01 -0.92 -8.05
C GLY A 39 16.02 0.20 -7.77
N ARG A 40 15.33 0.61 -8.83
CA ARG A 40 14.34 1.67 -8.77
C ARG A 40 13.06 1.19 -9.43
N GLU A 41 11.94 1.68 -8.92
CA GLU A 41 10.61 1.33 -9.40
C GLU A 41 9.77 2.60 -9.52
N SER A 42 9.11 2.74 -10.67
CA SER A 42 8.20 3.85 -10.92
C SER A 42 6.94 3.77 -10.06
N TYR A 43 6.27 4.90 -9.88
CA TYR A 43 5.04 4.96 -9.10
C TYR A 43 3.97 4.00 -9.65
N LEU A 44 3.75 3.98 -10.97
CA LEU A 44 2.74 3.10 -11.58
C LEU A 44 3.11 1.62 -11.47
N SER A 45 4.40 1.27 -11.58
CA SER A 45 4.85 -0.11 -11.42
C SER A 45 4.63 -0.61 -9.99
N ALA A 46 4.98 0.22 -9.00
CA ALA A 46 4.75 -0.05 -7.60
C ALA A 46 3.26 -0.20 -7.28
N LEU A 47 2.43 0.73 -7.76
CA LEU A 47 0.99 0.67 -7.55
C LEU A 47 0.38 -0.57 -8.20
N ARG A 48 0.81 -0.95 -9.41
CA ARG A 48 0.35 -2.18 -10.08
C ARG A 48 0.72 -3.45 -9.31
N ARG A 49 1.90 -3.50 -8.69
CA ARG A 49 2.33 -4.61 -7.82
C ARG A 49 1.42 -4.75 -6.60
N LEU A 50 0.93 -3.64 -6.06
CA LEU A 50 0.09 -3.61 -4.86
C LEU A 50 -1.39 -3.79 -5.14
N ASP A 51 -1.90 -3.10 -6.16
CA ASP A 51 -3.32 -3.04 -6.50
C ASP A 51 -3.49 -2.63 -7.98
N ALA A 52 -3.65 -3.62 -8.86
CA ALA A 52 -3.83 -3.39 -10.28
C ALA A 52 -5.09 -2.58 -10.61
N LYS A 53 -6.13 -2.64 -9.76
CA LYS A 53 -7.36 -1.87 -9.94
C LYS A 53 -7.12 -0.40 -9.61
N ALA A 54 -6.44 -0.09 -8.51
CA ALA A 54 -6.09 1.29 -8.17
C ALA A 54 -5.25 1.98 -9.26
N MET A 55 -4.33 1.24 -9.91
CA MET A 55 -3.60 1.77 -11.06
C MET A 55 -4.52 2.08 -12.25
N ALA A 56 -5.45 1.18 -12.57
CA ALA A 56 -6.42 1.39 -13.65
C ALA A 56 -7.35 2.59 -13.38
N ASP A 57 -7.80 2.75 -12.14
CA ASP A 57 -8.65 3.86 -11.70
C ASP A 57 -7.91 5.21 -11.81
N LEU A 58 -6.64 5.27 -11.39
CA LEU A 58 -5.78 6.45 -11.57
C LEU A 58 -5.59 6.80 -13.05
N MET A 59 -5.27 5.82 -13.90
CA MET A 59 -5.12 6.04 -15.34
C MET A 59 -6.42 6.49 -16.00
N SER A 60 -7.56 6.00 -15.51
CA SER A 60 -8.89 6.47 -15.93
C SER A 60 -9.12 7.92 -15.54
N ALA A 61 -8.80 8.31 -14.30
CA ALA A 61 -8.92 9.69 -13.82
C ALA A 61 -8.05 10.66 -14.63
N GLY A 62 -6.81 10.28 -14.94
CA GLY A 62 -5.90 11.07 -15.77
C GLY A 62 -6.40 11.28 -17.20
N ARG A 63 -6.86 10.19 -17.86
CA ARG A 63 -7.47 10.27 -19.20
C ARG A 63 -8.74 11.14 -19.22
N LYS A 64 -9.59 11.03 -18.19
CA LYS A 64 -10.79 11.88 -18.05
C LYS A 64 -10.41 13.35 -17.95
N LEU A 65 -9.39 13.70 -17.18
CA LEU A 65 -8.93 15.09 -17.07
C LEU A 65 -8.36 15.61 -18.40
N GLN A 66 -7.54 14.81 -19.09
CA GLN A 66 -6.92 15.21 -20.37
C GLN A 66 -7.96 15.43 -21.47
N THR A 67 -8.99 14.58 -21.53
CA THR A 67 -10.06 14.67 -22.53
C THR A 67 -11.13 15.72 -22.18
N ALA A 68 -11.29 16.07 -20.90
CA ALA A 68 -12.27 17.05 -20.46
C ALA A 68 -12.10 18.42 -21.11
N ALA A 69 -10.86 18.91 -21.25
CA ALA A 69 -10.59 20.20 -21.89
C ALA A 69 -11.05 20.24 -23.35
N LYS A 70 -10.93 19.12 -24.06
CA LYS A 70 -11.39 18.99 -25.45
C LYS A 70 -12.92 18.88 -25.57
N LEU A 71 -13.65 18.78 -24.46
CA LEU A 71 -15.11 18.62 -24.46
C LEU A 71 -15.83 19.75 -23.69
N ALA A 72 -15.09 20.81 -23.32
CA ALA A 72 -15.59 21.97 -22.60
C ALA A 72 -16.75 22.70 -23.31
N GLN A 73 -16.76 22.68 -24.64
CA GLN A 73 -17.74 23.41 -25.45
C GLN A 73 -19.03 22.63 -25.72
N TRP A 74 -19.10 21.37 -25.26
CA TRP A 74 -20.18 20.42 -25.57
C TRP A 74 -20.83 19.90 -24.28
N PRO A 75 -21.52 20.78 -23.52
CA PRO A 75 -22.06 20.42 -22.22
C PRO A 75 -23.19 19.39 -22.34
N THR A 76 -23.23 18.44 -21.40
CA THR A 76 -24.30 17.45 -21.28
C THR A 76 -25.05 17.66 -19.97
N VAL A 77 -26.37 17.69 -19.99
CA VAL A 77 -27.23 17.81 -18.81
C VAL A 77 -27.83 16.46 -18.49
N ALA A 78 -27.62 15.96 -17.27
CA ALA A 78 -28.29 14.76 -16.80
C ALA A 78 -29.69 15.08 -16.28
N ILE A 79 -30.67 14.29 -16.72
CA ILE A 79 -32.06 14.39 -16.31
C ILE A 79 -32.39 13.14 -15.50
N ALA A 80 -32.54 13.31 -14.19
CA ALA A 80 -32.81 12.24 -13.24
C ALA A 80 -34.09 12.53 -12.46
N GLY A 81 -34.65 11.52 -11.80
CA GLY A 81 -35.95 11.65 -11.15
C GLY A 81 -36.66 10.32 -10.97
N MET A 82 -37.73 10.33 -10.19
CA MET A 82 -38.47 9.12 -9.81
C MET A 82 -39.31 8.56 -10.96
N LEU A 83 -39.82 7.34 -10.83
CA LEU A 83 -40.80 6.78 -11.76
C LEU A 83 -41.99 7.74 -11.92
N ASN A 84 -42.46 7.92 -13.15
CA ASN A 84 -43.64 8.73 -13.48
C ASN A 84 -43.59 10.22 -13.06
N SER A 85 -42.42 10.74 -12.71
CA SER A 85 -42.18 12.19 -12.48
C SER A 85 -42.22 13.03 -13.76
N GLY A 86 -42.13 12.38 -14.93
CA GLY A 86 -42.16 13.03 -16.24
C GLY A 86 -40.79 13.41 -16.81
N LYS A 87 -39.73 12.68 -16.46
CA LYS A 87 -38.37 12.84 -17.01
C LYS A 87 -38.35 12.83 -18.55
N THR A 88 -38.85 11.76 -19.15
CA THR A 88 -38.84 11.57 -20.60
C THR A 88 -39.75 12.57 -21.30
N SER A 89 -40.85 13.00 -20.66
CA SER A 89 -41.68 14.11 -21.14
C SER A 89 -40.92 15.45 -21.12
N LEU A 90 -40.07 15.68 -20.13
CA LEU A 90 -39.17 16.85 -20.09
C LEU A 90 -38.12 16.76 -21.19
N VAL A 91 -37.44 15.62 -21.36
CA VAL A 91 -36.47 15.40 -22.45
C VAL A 91 -37.10 15.72 -23.80
N ALA A 92 -38.29 15.18 -24.05
CA ALA A 92 -39.03 15.37 -25.29
C ALA A 92 -39.39 16.84 -25.58
N THR A 93 -39.41 17.74 -24.60
CA THR A 93 -39.62 19.19 -24.86
C THR A 93 -38.49 19.82 -25.65
N PHE A 94 -37.31 19.22 -25.66
CA PHE A 94 -36.13 19.67 -26.40
C PHE A 94 -35.93 18.94 -27.74
N LEU A 95 -36.71 17.90 -28.03
CA LEU A 95 -36.53 17.06 -29.21
C LEU A 95 -37.47 17.45 -30.35
N SER A 96 -37.03 17.21 -31.59
CA SER A 96 -37.84 17.32 -32.78
C SER A 96 -39.01 16.32 -32.75
N ARG A 97 -39.98 16.46 -33.67
CA ARG A 97 -41.05 15.46 -33.82
C ARG A 97 -40.50 14.03 -34.04
N ALA A 98 -39.39 13.88 -34.76
CA ALA A 98 -38.78 12.58 -35.00
C ALA A 98 -38.16 11.99 -33.71
N GLY A 99 -37.42 12.79 -32.94
CA GLY A 99 -36.88 12.37 -31.64
C GLY A 99 -37.98 12.02 -30.65
N ARG A 100 -39.04 12.83 -30.58
CA ARG A 100 -40.20 12.60 -29.69
C ARG A 100 -40.91 11.27 -29.95
N LEU A 101 -40.96 10.80 -31.19
CA LEU A 101 -41.55 9.51 -31.55
C LEU A 101 -40.73 8.32 -31.07
N ARG A 102 -39.42 8.51 -30.83
CA ARG A 102 -38.49 7.47 -30.36
C ARG A 102 -38.37 7.43 -28.83
N THR A 103 -38.96 8.39 -28.13
CA THR A 103 -38.99 8.45 -26.66
C THR A 103 -40.24 7.80 -26.09
N LEU A 104 -40.10 7.07 -24.99
CA LEU A 104 -41.21 6.42 -24.31
C LEU A 104 -42.05 7.41 -23.48
N ARG A 105 -43.27 7.69 -23.93
CA ARG A 105 -44.21 8.64 -23.28
C ARG A 105 -45.63 8.10 -23.26
N GLY A 106 -46.43 8.52 -22.27
CA GLY A 106 -47.85 8.20 -22.19
C GLY A 106 -48.13 6.69 -22.07
N SER A 107 -49.04 6.15 -22.89
CA SER A 107 -49.45 4.73 -22.88
C SER A 107 -48.33 3.75 -23.23
N SER A 108 -47.27 4.21 -23.91
CA SER A 108 -46.06 3.42 -24.19
C SER A 108 -45.10 3.32 -22.98
N ASN A 109 -45.33 4.12 -21.94
CA ASN A 109 -44.51 4.18 -20.72
C ASN A 109 -45.05 3.28 -19.58
N SER A 110 -45.87 2.27 -19.88
CA SER A 110 -46.39 1.35 -18.86
C SER A 110 -45.30 0.53 -18.17
N GLU A 111 -44.15 0.35 -18.83
CA GLU A 111 -43.01 -0.44 -18.35
C GLU A 111 -41.86 0.45 -17.80
N GLY A 112 -41.69 1.68 -18.31
CA GLY A 112 -40.70 2.66 -17.82
C GLY A 112 -39.34 2.61 -18.55
N THR A 113 -38.51 3.66 -18.44
CA THR A 113 -37.17 3.69 -19.03
C THR A 113 -36.18 2.83 -18.25
N HIS A 114 -35.56 1.85 -18.91
CA HIS A 114 -34.66 0.87 -18.28
C HIS A 114 -33.17 1.11 -18.59
N ARG A 115 -32.85 1.77 -19.71
CA ARG A 115 -31.48 2.10 -20.13
C ARG A 115 -31.22 3.61 -20.15
N PHE A 116 -29.97 3.99 -19.98
CA PHE A 116 -29.54 5.39 -20.17
C PHE A 116 -29.53 5.75 -21.64
N VAL A 117 -30.09 6.90 -21.99
CA VAL A 117 -30.08 7.40 -23.38
C VAL A 117 -29.49 8.80 -23.44
N LEU A 118 -28.42 8.95 -24.22
CA LEU A 118 -27.76 10.20 -24.47
C LEU A 118 -28.23 10.78 -25.80
N TRP A 119 -29.04 11.83 -25.73
CA TRP A 119 -29.49 12.62 -26.88
C TRP A 119 -28.49 13.73 -27.17
N LEU A 120 -27.92 13.73 -28.37
CA LEU A 120 -26.89 14.67 -28.81
C LEU A 120 -27.38 15.52 -29.99
N PRO A 121 -26.87 16.74 -30.17
CA PRO A 121 -27.08 17.51 -31.40
C PRO A 121 -26.62 16.74 -32.65
N SER A 122 -27.45 16.73 -33.70
CA SER A 122 -27.11 16.15 -35.00
C SER A 122 -25.84 16.75 -35.61
N ALA A 123 -25.58 18.04 -35.37
CA ALA A 123 -24.37 18.72 -35.79
C ALA A 123 -23.09 18.08 -35.20
N TRP A 124 -23.14 17.52 -34.00
CA TRP A 124 -21.97 16.90 -33.36
C TRP A 124 -21.57 15.58 -34.02
N ARG A 125 -22.53 14.86 -34.60
CA ARG A 125 -22.28 13.62 -35.37
C ARG A 125 -21.60 13.90 -36.71
N ASN A 126 -21.82 15.07 -37.28
CA ASN A 126 -21.23 15.48 -38.56
C ASN A 126 -19.74 15.83 -38.42
N ASP A 127 -19.25 16.09 -37.20
CA ASP A 127 -17.83 16.26 -36.88
C ASP A 127 -17.25 14.91 -36.43
N ALA A 128 -16.50 14.26 -37.32
CA ALA A 128 -15.95 12.93 -37.07
C ALA A 128 -14.93 12.88 -35.92
N GLU A 129 -14.15 13.95 -35.70
CA GLU A 129 -13.15 14.00 -34.63
C GLU A 129 -13.85 14.12 -33.27
N LEU A 130 -14.79 15.06 -33.17
CA LEU A 130 -15.63 15.25 -31.98
C LEU A 130 -16.43 13.98 -31.66
N TRP A 131 -17.08 13.39 -32.67
CA TRP A 131 -17.89 12.20 -32.49
C TRP A 131 -17.06 11.03 -31.97
N GLY A 132 -15.86 10.81 -32.53
CA GLY A 132 -14.92 9.80 -32.05
C GLY A 132 -14.52 10.02 -30.58
N LEU A 133 -14.21 11.26 -30.20
CA LEU A 133 -13.87 11.63 -28.82
C LEU A 133 -15.04 11.42 -27.85
N LEU A 134 -16.26 11.81 -28.24
CA LEU A 134 -17.47 11.63 -27.43
C LEU A 134 -17.77 10.16 -27.21
N MET A 135 -17.78 9.33 -28.26
CA MET A 135 -18.07 7.90 -28.16
C MET A 135 -17.03 7.17 -27.30
N ALA A 136 -15.74 7.50 -27.49
CA ALA A 136 -14.66 6.95 -26.66
C ALA A 136 -14.83 7.33 -25.18
N ARG A 137 -15.15 8.60 -24.89
CA ARG A 137 -15.35 9.06 -23.52
C ARG A 137 -16.57 8.47 -22.85
N ILE A 138 -17.69 8.32 -23.57
CA ILE A 138 -18.88 7.63 -23.06
C ILE A 138 -18.52 6.18 -22.73
N GLY A 139 -17.78 5.51 -23.61
CA GLY A 139 -17.28 4.16 -23.39
C GLY A 139 -16.38 4.03 -22.17
N ASP A 140 -15.38 4.91 -22.03
CA ASP A 140 -14.46 4.94 -20.89
C ASP A 140 -15.17 5.29 -19.57
N ALA A 141 -16.19 6.16 -19.62
CA ALA A 141 -16.94 6.55 -18.43
C ALA A 141 -17.81 5.39 -17.92
N VAL A 142 -18.56 4.74 -18.81
CA VAL A 142 -19.55 3.72 -18.46
C VAL A 142 -18.93 2.32 -18.34
N GLY A 143 -17.87 2.04 -19.09
CA GLY A 143 -17.13 0.77 -19.12
C GLY A 143 -17.42 -0.12 -20.33
N SER A 144 -18.34 0.29 -21.21
CA SER A 144 -18.76 -0.43 -22.41
C SER A 144 -18.97 0.56 -23.57
N PRO A 145 -18.62 0.19 -24.82
CA PRO A 145 -18.86 1.07 -25.97
C PRO A 145 -20.37 1.36 -26.12
N PRO A 146 -20.76 2.61 -26.42
CA PRO A 146 -22.16 2.97 -26.59
C PRO A 146 -22.79 2.31 -27.82
N GLU A 147 -24.10 2.09 -27.74
CA GLU A 147 -24.93 1.59 -28.84
C GLU A 147 -25.77 2.72 -29.43
N MET A 148 -25.99 2.73 -30.74
CA MET A 148 -26.88 3.70 -31.36
C MET A 148 -28.34 3.31 -31.14
N LEU A 149 -29.15 4.26 -30.69
CA LEU A 149 -30.60 4.10 -30.65
C LEU A 149 -31.13 4.02 -32.09
N SER A 150 -32.04 3.10 -32.36
CA SER A 150 -32.66 2.92 -33.66
C SER A 150 -33.45 4.18 -34.07
N ASP A 151 -33.44 4.50 -35.36
CA ASP A 151 -34.26 5.56 -35.93
C ASP A 151 -35.73 5.11 -36.14
N ASP A 152 -35.98 3.79 -36.10
CA ASP A 152 -37.32 3.21 -36.09
C ASP A 152 -37.93 3.28 -34.67
N PRO A 153 -39.07 3.98 -34.45
CA PRO A 153 -39.70 4.15 -33.14
C PRO A 153 -39.93 2.85 -32.37
N ASP A 154 -40.43 1.80 -33.03
CA ASP A 154 -40.79 0.55 -32.35
C ASP A 154 -39.54 -0.19 -31.84
N GLN A 155 -38.45 -0.17 -32.62
CA GLN A 155 -37.16 -0.71 -32.19
C GLN A 155 -36.50 0.16 -31.12
N ALA A 156 -36.59 1.49 -31.26
CA ALA A 156 -36.07 2.42 -30.26
C ALA A 156 -36.73 2.19 -28.89
N HIS A 157 -38.05 1.98 -28.87
CA HIS A 157 -38.81 1.65 -27.67
C HIS A 157 -38.38 0.30 -27.06
N GLN A 158 -38.15 -0.72 -27.89
CA GLN A 158 -37.63 -2.02 -27.43
C GLN A 158 -36.25 -1.89 -26.78
N GLN A 159 -35.35 -1.10 -27.39
CA GLN A 159 -34.03 -0.79 -26.82
C GLN A 159 -34.18 -0.04 -25.50
N TYR A 160 -35.02 1.00 -25.43
CA TYR A 160 -35.24 1.82 -24.23
C TYR A 160 -35.75 1.01 -23.01
N ASN A 161 -36.64 0.03 -23.26
CA ASN A 161 -37.23 -0.86 -22.24
C ASN A 161 -36.42 -2.13 -21.98
N ASN A 162 -35.34 -2.39 -22.72
CA ASN A 162 -34.59 -3.64 -22.63
C ASN A 162 -35.51 -4.88 -22.64
N ARG A 163 -36.45 -4.93 -23.59
CA ARG A 163 -37.55 -5.92 -23.60
C ARG A 163 -37.06 -7.38 -23.70
N ASP A 164 -35.86 -7.58 -24.22
CA ASP A 164 -35.20 -8.88 -24.34
C ASP A 164 -34.69 -9.42 -22.99
N GLY A 165 -34.69 -8.61 -21.93
CA GLY A 165 -34.36 -9.03 -20.56
C GLY A 165 -32.87 -9.30 -20.32
N ASP A 166 -31.98 -8.86 -21.22
CA ASP A 166 -30.54 -9.02 -21.04
C ASP A 166 -30.03 -8.06 -19.96
N GLY A 167 -29.61 -8.59 -18.82
CA GLY A 167 -29.04 -7.80 -17.72
C GLY A 167 -27.76 -7.03 -18.12
N ASN A 168 -27.01 -7.51 -19.11
CA ASN A 168 -25.81 -6.82 -19.58
C ASN A 168 -26.15 -5.55 -20.37
N ALA A 169 -27.26 -5.56 -21.13
CA ALA A 169 -27.71 -4.42 -21.92
C ALA A 169 -28.08 -3.20 -21.05
N LEU A 170 -28.49 -3.41 -19.79
CA LEU A 170 -28.74 -2.33 -18.82
C LEU A 170 -27.49 -1.48 -18.53
N THR A 171 -26.29 -2.05 -18.73
CA THR A 171 -25.01 -1.37 -18.52
C THR A 171 -24.47 -0.67 -19.76
N VAL A 172 -25.08 -0.89 -20.93
CA VAL A 172 -24.66 -0.30 -22.21
C VAL A 172 -25.50 0.94 -22.49
N PRO A 173 -24.89 2.13 -22.57
CA PRO A 173 -25.62 3.37 -22.84
C PRO A 173 -26.05 3.47 -24.30
N LEU A 174 -27.24 4.01 -24.54
CA LEU A 174 -27.75 4.31 -25.87
C LEU A 174 -27.40 5.74 -26.27
N VAL A 175 -27.12 5.97 -27.55
CA VAL A 175 -26.81 7.29 -28.11
C VAL A 175 -27.76 7.57 -29.27
N ALA A 176 -28.38 8.74 -29.25
CA ALA A 176 -29.26 9.23 -30.29
C ALA A 176 -28.87 10.65 -30.70
N THR A 177 -29.24 11.06 -31.92
CA THR A 177 -29.02 12.44 -32.38
C THR A 177 -30.32 13.10 -32.82
N ASP A 178 -30.50 14.37 -32.51
CA ASP A 178 -31.68 15.14 -32.91
C ASP A 178 -31.32 16.56 -33.35
N THR A 179 -32.03 17.08 -34.35
CA THR A 179 -31.78 18.39 -34.96
C THR A 179 -32.29 19.55 -34.11
N ALA A 180 -33.32 19.37 -33.28
CA ALA A 180 -33.80 20.42 -32.39
C ALA A 180 -32.76 20.77 -31.30
N LEU A 181 -31.86 19.83 -31.00
CA LEU A 181 -30.75 20.05 -30.06
C LEU A 181 -29.61 20.88 -30.67
N ASP A 182 -29.56 21.06 -31.99
CA ASP A 182 -28.53 21.87 -32.65
C ASP A 182 -28.62 23.34 -32.22
N GLU A 183 -29.83 23.88 -32.13
CA GLU A 183 -30.08 25.25 -31.66
C GLU A 183 -29.79 25.39 -30.15
N ALA A 184 -30.11 24.36 -29.36
CA ALA A 184 -29.84 24.35 -27.92
C ALA A 184 -28.34 24.23 -27.62
N GLY A 185 -27.58 23.50 -28.45
CA GLY A 185 -26.15 23.30 -28.31
C GLY A 185 -25.75 22.51 -27.05
N ILE A 186 -26.64 21.63 -26.57
CA ILE A 186 -26.42 20.80 -25.38
C ILE A 186 -26.79 19.34 -25.65
N GLY A 187 -26.11 18.42 -24.98
CA GLY A 187 -26.53 17.02 -24.88
C GLY A 187 -27.45 16.80 -23.69
N LEU A 188 -28.38 15.85 -23.80
CA LEU A 188 -29.28 15.45 -22.72
C LEU A 188 -29.09 13.97 -22.40
N LEU A 189 -28.78 13.66 -21.14
CA LEU A 189 -28.74 12.29 -20.66
C LEU A 189 -30.06 11.97 -19.94
N ASP A 190 -30.92 11.18 -20.58
CA ASP A 190 -32.14 10.65 -19.98
C ASP A 190 -31.77 9.44 -19.11
N CYS A 191 -31.91 9.60 -17.80
CA CYS A 191 -31.57 8.56 -16.83
C CYS A 191 -32.80 7.68 -16.56
N PRO A 192 -32.62 6.34 -16.44
CA PRO A 192 -33.67 5.47 -15.91
C PRO A 192 -34.01 5.86 -14.47
N ASP A 193 -35.06 5.29 -13.91
CA ASP A 193 -35.31 5.46 -12.49
C ASP A 193 -34.15 4.90 -11.65
N ILE A 194 -33.73 5.63 -10.61
CA ILE A 194 -32.52 5.35 -9.81
C ILE A 194 -32.88 4.79 -8.42
N VAL A 195 -34.13 4.98 -7.95
CA VAL A 195 -34.51 4.66 -6.56
C VAL A 195 -35.48 3.49 -6.43
N SER A 196 -36.34 3.23 -7.41
CA SER A 196 -37.36 2.17 -7.29
C SER A 196 -36.77 0.76 -7.16
N ASP A 197 -37.38 -0.05 -6.29
CA ASP A 197 -36.95 -1.40 -5.91
C ASP A 197 -36.90 -2.39 -7.09
N ALA A 198 -36.17 -3.49 -6.88
CA ALA A 198 -35.79 -4.50 -7.87
C ALA A 198 -36.96 -5.34 -8.45
N ASP A 199 -38.21 -5.07 -8.05
CA ASP A 199 -39.40 -5.85 -8.42
C ASP A 199 -39.81 -5.73 -9.90
N LEU A 200 -39.18 -4.82 -10.66
CA LEU A 200 -39.45 -4.58 -12.09
C LEU A 200 -38.40 -5.22 -13.03
N GLN A 201 -37.56 -6.16 -12.56
CA GLN A 201 -36.45 -6.76 -13.35
C GLN A 201 -35.41 -5.72 -13.85
N LEU A 202 -35.35 -4.55 -13.20
CA LEU A 202 -34.55 -3.36 -13.56
C LEU A 202 -33.06 -3.40 -13.17
N GLY A 203 -32.55 -4.54 -12.72
CA GLY A 203 -31.22 -4.65 -12.09
C GLY A 203 -31.18 -4.04 -10.67
N SER A 204 -30.06 -4.21 -9.96
CA SER A 204 -29.97 -3.75 -8.57
C SER A 204 -29.91 -2.21 -8.49
N PRO A 205 -30.59 -1.57 -7.51
CA PRO A 205 -30.46 -0.13 -7.27
C PRO A 205 -29.00 0.32 -7.05
N SER A 206 -28.16 -0.55 -6.47
CA SER A 206 -26.72 -0.33 -6.30
C SER A 206 -25.97 -0.21 -7.63
N GLU A 207 -26.24 -1.10 -8.59
CA GLU A 207 -25.61 -1.06 -9.92
C GLU A 207 -26.02 0.19 -10.70
N ARG A 208 -27.31 0.57 -10.63
CA ARG A 208 -27.81 1.81 -11.25
C ARG A 208 -27.19 3.06 -10.64
N ARG A 209 -26.95 3.10 -9.33
CA ARG A 209 -26.22 4.19 -8.67
C ARG A 209 -24.76 4.26 -9.13
N VAL A 210 -24.09 3.10 -9.27
CA VAL A 210 -22.72 3.03 -9.80
C VAL A 210 -22.67 3.51 -11.25
N LEU A 211 -23.62 3.10 -12.09
CA LEU A 211 -23.78 3.56 -13.47
C LEU A 211 -24.05 5.06 -13.56
N LEU A 212 -24.95 5.58 -12.72
CA LEU A 212 -25.20 7.02 -12.64
C LEU A 212 -23.92 7.77 -12.23
N GLY A 213 -23.17 7.27 -11.24
CA GLY A 213 -21.89 7.86 -10.85
C GLY A 213 -20.85 7.87 -11.96
N ARG A 214 -20.84 6.82 -12.78
CA ARG A 214 -20.02 6.74 -14.00
C ARG A 214 -20.46 7.75 -15.06
N ALA A 215 -21.75 7.75 -15.40
CA ALA A 215 -22.34 8.63 -16.41
C ALA A 215 -22.29 10.12 -15.99
N ALA A 216 -22.38 10.41 -14.69
CA ALA A 216 -22.24 11.75 -14.13
C ALA A 216 -20.89 12.39 -14.52
N THR A 217 -19.83 11.62 -14.73
CA THR A 217 -18.54 12.16 -15.21
C THR A 217 -18.57 12.70 -16.65
N LEU A 218 -19.70 12.55 -17.36
CA LEU A 218 -19.97 13.15 -18.66
C LEU A 218 -20.74 14.48 -18.54
N CYS A 219 -21.39 14.73 -17.40
CA CYS A 219 -22.38 15.77 -17.27
C CYS A 219 -21.79 17.06 -16.69
N SER A 220 -22.23 18.19 -17.23
CA SER A 220 -21.85 19.53 -16.80
C SER A 220 -22.90 20.16 -15.88
N ALA A 221 -24.11 19.61 -15.84
CA ALA A 221 -25.19 20.02 -14.95
C ALA A 221 -26.15 18.85 -14.68
N PHE A 222 -26.93 18.97 -13.60
CA PHE A 222 -27.91 17.97 -13.19
C PHE A 222 -29.29 18.61 -13.01
N LEU A 223 -30.32 18.04 -13.64
CA LEU A 223 -31.71 18.45 -13.53
C LEU A 223 -32.52 17.31 -12.91
N VAL A 224 -33.01 17.52 -11.69
CA VAL A 224 -33.83 16.54 -10.97
C VAL A 224 -35.31 16.84 -11.23
N VAL A 225 -36.03 15.88 -11.79
CA VAL A 225 -37.47 15.97 -12.06
C VAL A 225 -38.23 15.25 -10.96
N THR A 226 -39.20 15.95 -10.36
CA THR A 226 -40.07 15.42 -9.31
C THR A 226 -41.50 15.84 -9.55
N SER A 227 -42.46 15.10 -8.97
CA SER A 227 -43.86 15.56 -8.97
C SER A 227 -44.11 16.49 -7.77
N ALA A 228 -45.05 17.43 -7.91
CA ALA A 228 -45.44 18.32 -6.81
C ALA A 228 -45.95 17.57 -5.57
N GLU A 229 -46.56 16.40 -5.77
CA GLU A 229 -47.10 15.54 -4.70
C GLU A 229 -45.98 14.84 -3.90
N SER A 230 -44.80 14.67 -4.50
CA SER A 230 -43.65 13.99 -3.91
C SER A 230 -42.78 14.86 -2.99
N SER A 231 -43.25 16.05 -2.59
CA SER A 231 -42.53 16.96 -1.69
C SER A 231 -42.16 16.36 -0.33
N ARG A 232 -42.91 15.36 0.14
CA ARG A 232 -42.70 14.65 1.42
C ARG A 232 -42.05 13.28 1.27
N ASP A 233 -41.65 12.92 0.06
CA ASP A 233 -41.06 11.62 -0.23
C ASP A 233 -39.58 11.60 0.16
N ALA A 234 -39.19 10.64 1.01
CA ALA A 234 -37.80 10.47 1.42
C ALA A 234 -36.87 10.17 0.23
N THR A 235 -37.41 9.55 -0.83
CA THR A 235 -36.66 9.17 -2.03
C THR A 235 -36.15 10.38 -2.84
N LEU A 236 -36.85 11.52 -2.81
CA LEU A 236 -36.38 12.77 -3.43
C LEU A 236 -35.14 13.32 -2.73
N GLY A 237 -35.13 13.29 -1.39
CA GLY A 237 -33.96 13.68 -0.59
C GLY A 237 -32.76 12.78 -0.88
N ASP A 238 -32.99 11.47 -1.02
CA ASP A 238 -31.94 10.51 -1.40
C ASP A 238 -31.39 10.77 -2.82
N LEU A 239 -32.24 11.08 -3.80
CA LEU A 239 -31.78 11.45 -5.14
C LEU A 239 -30.90 12.70 -5.13
N LEU A 240 -31.33 13.73 -4.40
CA LEU A 240 -30.58 14.99 -4.28
C LEU A 240 -29.26 14.80 -3.54
N ARG A 241 -29.22 13.92 -2.53
CA ARG A 241 -27.99 13.50 -1.84
C ARG A 241 -27.06 12.73 -2.78
N ILE A 242 -27.56 11.74 -3.51
CA ILE A 242 -26.79 10.98 -4.50
C ILE A 242 -26.20 11.92 -5.54
N ALA A 243 -26.99 12.86 -6.08
CA ALA A 243 -26.50 13.85 -7.03
C ALA A 243 -25.42 14.77 -6.43
N ALA A 244 -25.55 15.15 -5.15
CA ALA A 244 -24.55 15.93 -4.42
C ALA A 244 -23.23 15.17 -4.22
N ASP A 245 -23.33 13.89 -3.84
CA ASP A 245 -22.19 13.02 -3.55
C ASP A 245 -21.43 12.67 -4.83
N LEU A 246 -22.14 12.39 -5.93
CA LEU A 246 -21.54 11.97 -7.20
C LEU A 246 -20.83 13.11 -7.93
N MET A 247 -21.26 14.37 -7.75
CA MET A 247 -20.70 15.52 -8.46
C MET A 247 -20.64 16.79 -7.59
N PRO A 248 -19.70 16.85 -6.65
CA PRO A 248 -19.50 18.05 -5.85
C PRO A 248 -19.10 19.23 -6.75
N GLY A 249 -19.87 20.32 -6.66
CA GLY A 249 -19.61 21.57 -7.40
C GLY A 249 -20.27 21.68 -8.77
N VAL A 250 -21.01 20.67 -9.25
CA VAL A 250 -21.81 20.77 -10.48
C VAL A 250 -23.16 21.45 -10.20
N PRO A 251 -23.62 22.39 -11.06
CA PRO A 251 -24.92 23.03 -10.89
C PRO A 251 -26.08 22.04 -10.92
N ARG A 252 -26.97 22.20 -9.95
CA ARG A 252 -28.13 21.36 -9.73
C ARG A 252 -29.39 22.20 -9.84
N MET A 253 -30.36 21.70 -10.60
CA MET A 253 -31.65 22.33 -10.83
C MET A 253 -32.75 21.34 -10.43
N LEU A 254 -33.90 21.86 -10.00
CA LEU A 254 -35.07 21.06 -9.65
C LEU A 254 -36.22 21.42 -10.59
N ALA A 255 -36.84 20.44 -11.22
CA ALA A 255 -38.03 20.58 -12.05
C ALA A 255 -39.22 19.90 -11.37
N VAL A 256 -40.12 20.71 -10.82
CA VAL A 256 -41.36 20.27 -10.16
C VAL A 256 -42.46 20.20 -11.20
N ASN A 257 -42.83 18.98 -11.58
CA ASN A 257 -43.85 18.69 -12.58
C ASN A 257 -45.22 18.41 -11.94
N LYS A 258 -46.27 18.44 -12.75
CA LYS A 258 -47.66 18.13 -12.36
C LYS A 258 -48.18 19.02 -11.22
N VAL A 259 -47.83 20.30 -11.24
CA VAL A 259 -48.37 21.29 -10.28
C VAL A 259 -49.87 21.44 -10.53
N ARG A 260 -50.67 21.31 -9.47
CA ARG A 260 -52.14 21.41 -9.58
C ARG A 260 -52.57 22.88 -9.60
N PRO A 261 -53.71 23.24 -10.23
CA PRO A 261 -54.18 24.63 -10.33
C PRO A 261 -54.33 25.37 -8.98
N LYS A 262 -54.60 24.63 -7.90
CA LYS A 262 -54.74 25.18 -6.54
C LYS A 262 -53.40 25.53 -5.88
N GLN A 263 -52.29 25.08 -6.44
CA GLN A 263 -50.95 25.35 -5.92
C GLN A 263 -50.38 26.56 -6.67
N THR A 264 -50.21 27.67 -5.94
CA THR A 264 -49.55 28.86 -6.49
C THR A 264 -48.04 28.61 -6.63
N PRO A 265 -47.35 29.31 -7.54
CA PRO A 265 -45.90 29.17 -7.67
C PRO A 265 -45.16 29.44 -6.36
N ASP A 266 -45.64 30.39 -5.56
CA ASP A 266 -45.02 30.75 -4.28
C ASP A 266 -45.12 29.61 -3.26
N LEU A 267 -46.25 28.88 -3.26
CA LEU A 267 -46.42 27.69 -2.43
C LEU A 267 -45.46 26.57 -2.87
N VAL A 268 -45.22 26.42 -4.17
CA VAL A 268 -44.22 25.47 -4.70
C VAL A 268 -42.82 25.89 -4.25
N HIS A 269 -42.49 27.18 -4.34
CA HIS A 269 -41.21 27.71 -3.86
C HIS A 269 -41.02 27.46 -2.36
N GLU A 270 -42.00 27.80 -1.53
CA GLU A 270 -41.97 27.59 -0.08
C GLU A 270 -41.78 26.11 0.27
N THR A 271 -42.50 25.23 -0.43
CA THR A 271 -42.46 23.78 -0.19
C THR A 271 -41.10 23.17 -0.49
N PHE A 272 -40.47 23.56 -1.61
CA PHE A 272 -39.22 22.94 -2.08
C PHE A 272 -37.96 23.73 -1.70
N SER A 273 -38.07 24.97 -1.23
CA SER A 273 -36.95 25.80 -0.78
C SER A 273 -36.05 25.16 0.29
N PRO A 274 -36.59 24.47 1.33
CA PRO A 274 -35.75 23.80 2.32
C PRO A 274 -34.87 22.72 1.70
N LEU A 275 -35.44 21.90 0.80
CA LEU A 275 -34.71 20.87 0.05
C LEU A 275 -33.68 21.49 -0.90
N ALA A 276 -34.05 22.58 -1.58
CA ALA A 276 -33.16 23.29 -2.48
C ALA A 276 -31.92 23.85 -1.76
N ARG A 277 -32.12 24.46 -0.58
CA ARG A 277 -31.01 24.98 0.23
C ARG A 277 -30.13 23.86 0.80
N ALA A 278 -30.74 22.79 1.30
CA ALA A 278 -30.00 21.66 1.89
C ALA A 278 -29.09 20.95 0.87
N HIS A 279 -29.51 20.88 -0.40
CA HIS A 279 -28.80 20.17 -1.45
C HIS A 279 -28.16 21.08 -2.50
N GLY A 280 -28.08 22.40 -2.26
CA GLY A 280 -27.41 23.36 -3.15
C GLY A 280 -27.99 23.40 -4.57
N ILE A 281 -29.33 23.42 -4.68
CA ILE A 281 -30.06 23.62 -5.93
C ILE A 281 -30.07 25.12 -6.25
N GLU A 282 -29.62 25.48 -7.45
CA GLU A 282 -29.49 26.88 -7.89
C GLU A 282 -30.81 27.45 -8.40
N THR A 283 -31.69 26.64 -8.99
CA THR A 283 -32.97 27.09 -9.55
C THR A 283 -34.04 26.02 -9.44
N ILE A 284 -35.24 26.44 -9.03
CA ILE A 284 -36.46 25.62 -9.02
C ILE A 284 -37.30 26.02 -10.24
N TYR A 285 -37.66 25.05 -11.05
CA TYR A 285 -38.61 25.17 -12.16
C TYR A 285 -39.91 24.47 -11.78
N ALA A 286 -41.05 24.99 -12.23
CA ALA A 286 -42.36 24.40 -12.05
C ALA A 286 -43.08 24.24 -13.39
N ALA A 287 -43.86 23.17 -13.55
CA ALA A 287 -44.78 22.98 -14.67
C ALA A 287 -46.16 22.57 -14.14
N TYR A 288 -47.20 23.28 -14.58
CA TYR A 288 -48.58 22.91 -14.33
C TYR A 288 -48.97 21.64 -15.08
N ASP A 289 -49.85 20.87 -14.48
CA ASP A 289 -50.37 19.64 -15.06
C ASP A 289 -51.29 19.93 -16.26
N PHE A 290 -50.75 19.79 -17.48
CA PHE A 290 -51.48 20.06 -18.72
C PHE A 290 -52.59 19.04 -19.01
N GLU A 291 -52.60 17.88 -18.33
CA GLU A 291 -53.67 16.88 -18.48
C GLU A 291 -54.96 17.35 -17.78
N ILE A 292 -54.86 18.30 -16.86
CA ILE A 292 -56.02 18.89 -16.18
C ILE A 292 -56.48 20.15 -16.96
N PRO A 293 -57.72 20.18 -17.50
CA PRO A 293 -58.22 21.34 -18.25
C PRO A 293 -58.20 22.65 -17.46
N THR A 294 -58.41 22.59 -16.14
CA THR A 294 -58.40 23.77 -15.26
C THR A 294 -57.00 24.34 -15.00
N SER A 295 -55.93 23.66 -15.43
CA SER A 295 -54.55 24.19 -15.41
C SER A 295 -54.27 25.14 -16.56
N GLY A 296 -55.03 25.07 -17.65
CA GLY A 296 -54.80 25.86 -18.88
C GLY A 296 -54.57 27.36 -18.67
N PRO A 297 -55.32 28.06 -17.78
CA PRO A 297 -55.11 29.47 -17.48
C PRO A 297 -53.78 29.82 -16.79
N PHE A 298 -53.08 28.84 -16.22
CA PHE A 298 -51.83 29.05 -15.47
C PHE A 298 -50.58 28.65 -16.24
N ILE A 299 -50.73 27.87 -17.31
CA ILE A 299 -49.62 27.40 -18.15
C ILE A 299 -49.05 28.59 -18.95
N PRO A 300 -47.73 28.88 -18.85
CA PRO A 300 -47.10 29.93 -19.64
C PRO A 300 -47.29 29.75 -21.14
N ARG A 301 -47.54 30.86 -21.85
CA ARG A 301 -47.67 30.87 -23.31
C ARG A 301 -46.46 31.57 -23.91
N SER A 302 -45.61 30.84 -24.64
CA SER A 302 -44.52 31.48 -25.39
C SER A 302 -45.06 32.33 -26.54
N GLY A 303 -44.46 33.50 -26.74
CA GLY A 303 -44.95 34.55 -27.66
C GLY A 303 -45.02 34.14 -29.14
N THR A 304 -44.44 33.02 -29.53
CA THR A 304 -44.45 32.48 -30.90
C THR A 304 -45.56 31.45 -31.16
N SER A 305 -46.31 31.02 -30.15
CA SER A 305 -47.46 30.12 -30.33
C SER A 305 -48.70 30.70 -29.66
N ALA A 306 -49.20 31.79 -30.23
CA ALA A 306 -50.55 32.27 -29.97
C ALA A 306 -51.58 31.39 -30.72
N ALA A 307 -51.61 30.09 -30.42
CA ALA A 307 -52.74 29.16 -30.54
C ALA A 307 -52.29 27.69 -30.65
N PRO A 308 -52.15 26.96 -29.52
CA PRO A 308 -52.35 25.51 -29.51
C PRO A 308 -53.68 25.12 -28.86
N ALA A 309 -54.47 26.07 -28.35
CA ALA A 309 -55.70 25.79 -27.60
C ALA A 309 -56.84 25.18 -28.44
N LEU A 310 -56.66 24.95 -29.74
CA LEU A 310 -57.67 24.41 -30.66
C LEU A 310 -57.10 23.46 -31.73
N ASP A 311 -55.88 22.94 -31.58
CA ASP A 311 -55.40 21.86 -32.45
C ASP A 311 -55.55 20.50 -31.74
N PRO A 312 -56.58 19.69 -32.06
CA PRO A 312 -56.80 18.38 -31.44
C PRO A 312 -55.68 17.38 -31.75
N ASP A 313 -54.78 17.66 -32.71
CA ASP A 313 -53.62 16.84 -33.05
C ASP A 313 -52.32 17.31 -32.36
N ALA A 314 -52.36 18.35 -31.53
CA ALA A 314 -51.18 18.83 -30.81
C ALA A 314 -50.78 17.90 -29.65
N ASP A 315 -49.58 17.31 -29.73
CA ASP A 315 -48.93 16.54 -28.66
C ASP A 315 -48.60 17.46 -27.47
N PRO A 316 -49.35 17.44 -26.36
CA PRO A 316 -49.22 18.41 -25.28
C PRO A 316 -47.97 18.14 -24.44
N MET A 317 -47.17 19.18 -24.17
CA MET A 317 -45.90 19.09 -23.43
C MET A 317 -45.95 19.89 -22.11
N PRO A 318 -45.19 19.48 -21.09
CA PRO A 318 -45.01 20.29 -19.89
C PRO A 318 -44.22 21.57 -20.20
N VAL A 319 -44.72 22.72 -19.77
CA VAL A 319 -44.02 24.01 -19.90
C VAL A 319 -43.43 24.39 -18.55
N PHE A 320 -42.13 24.19 -18.40
CA PHE A 320 -41.39 24.50 -17.18
C PHE A 320 -40.95 25.96 -17.14
N PHE A 321 -41.20 26.63 -16.02
CA PHE A 321 -40.77 28.01 -15.77
C PHE A 321 -40.10 28.13 -14.41
N SER A 322 -39.09 28.98 -14.31
CA SER A 322 -38.38 29.24 -13.04
C SER A 322 -39.31 29.91 -12.03
N VAL A 323 -39.29 29.47 -10.79
CA VAL A 323 -40.13 30.01 -9.71
C VAL A 323 -39.30 30.98 -8.88
N SER A 324 -39.83 32.19 -8.65
CA SER A 324 -39.21 33.21 -7.79
C SER A 324 -39.81 33.17 -6.37
N GLU A 325 -39.07 33.66 -5.38
CA GLU A 325 -39.59 33.91 -4.02
C GLU A 325 -40.61 35.06 -4.01
N ASP A 326 -40.47 35.99 -4.95
CA ASP A 326 -41.35 37.14 -5.11
C ASP A 326 -42.58 36.77 -5.96
N ALA A 327 -43.76 36.81 -5.34
CA ALA A 327 -45.04 36.47 -5.96
C ALA A 327 -45.38 37.36 -7.17
N ASP A 328 -44.98 38.63 -7.13
CA ASP A 328 -45.21 39.57 -8.24
C ASP A 328 -44.42 39.19 -9.49
N GLN A 329 -43.35 38.40 -9.32
CA GLN A 329 -42.58 37.86 -10.41
C GLN A 329 -43.16 36.56 -10.95
N ASN A 330 -44.22 35.98 -10.38
CA ASN A 330 -44.81 34.73 -10.85
C ASN A 330 -46.21 34.91 -11.46
N PRO A 331 -46.41 35.81 -12.46
CA PRO A 331 -47.74 36.07 -13.01
C PRO A 331 -48.29 34.82 -13.73
N PRO A 332 -49.56 34.44 -13.50
CA PRO A 332 -50.20 33.32 -14.19
C PRO A 332 -50.13 33.45 -15.72
N ALA A 333 -49.67 32.41 -16.40
CA ALA A 333 -49.53 32.31 -17.86
C ALA A 333 -48.67 33.39 -18.58
N ALA A 334 -48.20 34.41 -17.88
CA ALA A 334 -47.45 35.56 -18.43
C ALA A 334 -45.99 35.57 -17.96
N ILE A 335 -45.37 34.39 -17.86
CA ILE A 335 -43.95 34.26 -17.54
C ILE A 335 -43.11 34.60 -18.78
N ALA A 336 -42.07 35.41 -18.59
CA ALA A 336 -41.15 35.78 -19.66
C ALA A 336 -40.37 34.57 -20.22
N ASP A 337 -40.07 34.58 -21.53
CA ASP A 337 -39.46 33.44 -22.22
C ASP A 337 -38.05 33.09 -21.69
N ASP A 338 -37.28 34.07 -21.19
CA ASP A 338 -35.96 33.87 -20.57
C ASP A 338 -35.99 33.08 -19.27
N ARG A 339 -37.17 33.00 -18.64
CA ARG A 339 -37.43 32.25 -17.41
C ARG A 339 -37.95 30.84 -17.66
N LEU A 340 -38.22 30.48 -18.90
CA LEU A 340 -38.61 29.13 -19.29
C LEU A 340 -37.39 28.20 -19.28
N LEU A 341 -37.63 26.91 -19.00
CA LEU A 341 -36.58 25.91 -19.03
C LEU A 341 -36.00 25.73 -20.44
N SER A 342 -36.76 26.03 -21.50
CA SER A 342 -36.26 26.04 -22.88
C SER A 342 -35.11 27.04 -23.09
N ALA A 343 -35.04 28.11 -22.28
CA ALA A 343 -33.95 29.10 -22.30
C ALA A 343 -32.75 28.70 -21.42
N MET A 344 -32.83 27.58 -20.69
CA MET A 344 -31.75 27.07 -19.84
C MET A 344 -30.40 26.93 -20.56
N PRO A 345 -30.31 26.44 -21.81
CA PRO A 345 -29.03 26.34 -22.52
C PRO A 345 -28.29 27.67 -22.68
N ALA A 346 -29.03 28.78 -22.84
CA ALA A 346 -28.47 30.12 -22.96
C ALA A 346 -28.02 30.71 -21.61
N ARG A 347 -28.59 30.21 -20.50
CA ARG A 347 -28.26 30.60 -19.12
C ARG A 347 -27.10 29.82 -18.52
N LEU A 348 -26.79 28.65 -19.08
CA LEU A 348 -25.64 27.86 -18.70
C LEU A 348 -24.35 28.56 -19.17
N ASP A 349 -23.66 29.25 -18.24
CA ASP A 349 -22.31 29.76 -18.51
C ASP A 349 -21.35 28.58 -18.72
N ARG A 350 -21.13 28.24 -19.99
CA ARG A 350 -20.30 27.12 -20.43
C ARG A 350 -18.88 27.19 -19.87
N GLY A 351 -18.33 28.41 -19.74
CA GLY A 351 -17.00 28.63 -19.16
C GLY A 351 -16.97 28.32 -17.66
N ALA A 352 -17.93 28.85 -16.91
CA ALA A 352 -18.01 28.61 -15.46
C ALA A 352 -18.33 27.14 -15.12
N LEU A 353 -19.21 26.50 -15.89
CA LEU A 353 -19.55 25.07 -15.74
C LEU A 353 -18.35 24.18 -16.01
N PHE A 354 -17.63 24.47 -17.09
CA PHE A 354 -16.42 23.73 -17.41
C PHE A 354 -15.35 23.90 -16.35
N GLU A 355 -15.13 25.11 -15.83
CA GLU A 355 -14.15 25.33 -14.76
C GLU A 355 -14.49 24.56 -13.48
N LYS A 356 -15.77 24.58 -13.05
CA LYS A 356 -16.22 23.77 -11.91
C LYS A 356 -16.03 22.27 -12.16
N PHE A 357 -16.39 21.79 -13.34
CA PHE A 357 -16.22 20.39 -13.74
C PHE A 357 -14.74 19.98 -13.82
N ARG A 358 -13.89 20.83 -14.39
CA ARG A 358 -12.42 20.64 -14.45
C ARG A 358 -11.84 20.53 -13.05
N LEU A 359 -12.21 21.42 -12.13
CA LEU A 359 -11.76 21.38 -10.73
C LEU A 359 -12.19 20.07 -10.04
N ALA A 360 -13.40 19.58 -10.28
CA ALA A 360 -13.86 18.30 -9.74
C ALA A 360 -13.00 17.12 -10.26
N LEU A 361 -12.70 17.06 -11.56
CA LEU A 361 -11.81 16.03 -12.12
C LEU A 361 -10.38 16.13 -11.59
N GLN A 362 -9.86 17.35 -11.40
CA GLN A 362 -8.55 17.56 -10.79
C GLN A 362 -8.49 17.06 -9.36
N ASN A 363 -9.54 17.30 -8.57
CA ASN A 363 -9.64 16.81 -7.20
C ASN A 363 -9.75 15.28 -7.15
N SER A 364 -10.52 14.68 -8.07
CA SER A 364 -10.57 13.22 -8.22
C SER A 364 -9.19 12.64 -8.53
N LEU A 365 -8.46 13.21 -9.50
CA LEU A 365 -7.10 12.78 -9.82
C LEU A 365 -6.14 12.97 -8.63
N ARG A 366 -6.23 14.08 -7.90
CA ARG A 366 -5.44 14.32 -6.68
C ARG A 366 -5.69 13.24 -5.64
N SER A 367 -6.94 12.87 -5.41
CA SER A 367 -7.30 11.85 -4.42
C SER A 367 -6.80 10.46 -4.84
N GLU A 368 -6.94 10.10 -6.12
CA GLU A 368 -6.41 8.81 -6.61
C GLU A 368 -4.88 8.73 -6.49
N VAL A 369 -4.17 9.82 -6.78
CA VAL A 369 -2.70 9.85 -6.68
C VAL A 369 -2.22 9.88 -5.22
N TRP A 370 -2.79 10.74 -4.37
CA TRP A 370 -2.29 10.94 -3.00
C TRP A 370 -2.89 9.97 -1.99
N ASP A 371 -4.22 9.90 -1.94
CA ASP A 371 -4.94 9.22 -0.86
C ASP A 371 -5.02 7.71 -1.12
N ASN A 372 -5.20 7.33 -2.39
CA ASN A 372 -5.27 5.93 -2.78
C ASN A 372 -3.89 5.37 -3.12
N GLY A 373 -3.20 5.91 -4.14
CA GLY A 373 -1.96 5.31 -4.63
C GLY A 373 -0.72 5.57 -3.76
N PHE A 374 -0.39 6.84 -3.46
CA PHE A 374 0.83 7.17 -2.69
C PHE A 374 0.74 6.63 -1.27
N SER A 375 -0.39 6.81 -0.59
CA SER A 375 -0.65 6.25 0.75
C SER A 375 -0.41 4.74 0.84
N ARG A 376 -0.74 3.98 -0.21
CA ARG A 376 -0.49 2.53 -0.25
C ARG A 376 1.00 2.22 -0.42
N ILE A 377 1.66 2.91 -1.35
CA ILE A 377 3.10 2.75 -1.59
C ILE A 377 3.90 3.09 -0.32
N ASP A 378 3.54 4.18 0.36
CA ASP A 378 4.18 4.63 1.60
C ASP A 378 4.01 3.59 2.73
N LYS A 379 2.78 3.10 2.93
CA LYS A 379 2.50 2.03 3.90
C LYS A 379 3.22 0.72 3.59
N ASP A 380 3.34 0.35 2.32
CA ASP A 380 4.08 -0.85 1.88
C ASP A 380 5.57 -0.72 2.18
N ALA A 381 6.16 0.45 1.89
CA ALA A 381 7.56 0.75 2.20
C ALA A 381 7.83 0.72 3.72
N ASP A 382 6.97 1.37 4.52
CA ASP A 382 7.07 1.33 5.97
C ASP A 382 6.93 -0.09 6.54
N ALA A 383 6.01 -0.89 5.97
CA ALA A 383 5.85 -2.29 6.34
C ALA A 383 7.10 -3.12 5.98
N SER A 384 7.70 -2.90 4.82
CA SER A 384 8.96 -3.53 4.41
C SER A 384 10.11 -3.21 5.38
N VAL A 385 10.27 -1.95 5.77
CA VAL A 385 11.26 -1.51 6.77
C VAL A 385 11.00 -2.18 8.13
N GLY A 386 9.75 -2.16 8.60
CA GLY A 386 9.35 -2.74 9.88
C GLY A 386 9.53 -4.27 9.92
N LEU A 387 9.21 -4.97 8.84
CA LEU A 387 9.43 -6.42 8.71
C LEU A 387 10.92 -6.75 8.70
N THR A 388 11.73 -5.98 7.96
CA THR A 388 13.18 -6.16 7.93
C THR A 388 13.82 -5.95 9.29
N ALA A 389 13.39 -4.93 10.04
CA ALA A 389 13.87 -4.69 11.40
C ALA A 389 13.53 -5.86 12.35
N LYS A 390 12.31 -6.41 12.25
CA LYS A 390 11.90 -7.60 13.03
C LYS A 390 12.72 -8.84 12.66
N ALA A 391 12.96 -9.07 11.37
CA ALA A 391 13.80 -10.16 10.90
C ALA A 391 15.23 -10.04 11.43
N GLN A 392 15.81 -8.85 11.36
CA GLN A 392 17.16 -8.59 11.88
C GLN A 392 17.25 -8.81 13.39
N ASP A 393 16.26 -8.36 14.17
CA ASP A 393 16.22 -8.58 15.62
C ASP A 393 16.06 -10.06 15.96
N CYS A 394 15.15 -10.78 15.28
CA CYS A 394 14.99 -12.23 15.42
C CYS A 394 16.33 -12.96 15.26
N LEU A 395 17.04 -12.71 14.15
CA LEU A 395 18.35 -13.31 13.87
C LEU A 395 19.44 -12.87 14.87
N LEU A 396 19.36 -11.65 15.40
CA LEU A 396 20.28 -11.17 16.43
C LEU A 396 20.04 -11.88 17.77
N GLN A 397 18.79 -12.04 18.20
CA GLN A 397 18.43 -12.77 19.42
C GLN A 397 18.81 -14.24 19.30
N THR A 398 18.58 -14.86 18.14
CA THR A 398 19.09 -16.19 17.81
C THR A 398 20.61 -16.25 17.97
N SER A 399 21.34 -15.27 17.44
CA SER A 399 22.80 -15.21 17.59
C SER A 399 23.22 -15.10 19.06
N LEU A 400 22.54 -14.27 19.85
CA LEU A 400 22.80 -14.13 21.28
C LEU A 400 22.56 -15.44 22.05
N ASP A 401 21.66 -16.32 21.65
CA ASP A 401 21.48 -17.61 22.32
C ASP A 401 22.71 -18.52 22.28
N PHE A 402 23.58 -18.35 21.27
CA PHE A 402 24.83 -19.11 21.15
C PHE A 402 26.03 -18.32 21.68
N PHE A 403 26.03 -17.00 21.52
CA PHE A 403 27.16 -16.13 21.86
C PHE A 403 27.00 -15.38 23.19
N ALA A 404 25.96 -15.64 23.98
CA ALA A 404 25.79 -15.07 25.32
C ALA A 404 25.49 -16.11 26.40
N HIS A 405 25.92 -15.80 27.62
CA HIS A 405 25.50 -16.45 28.85
C HIS A 405 24.39 -15.61 29.49
N ARG A 406 23.27 -16.25 29.87
CA ARG A 406 22.13 -15.58 30.53
C ARG A 406 21.94 -16.16 31.93
N GLU A 407 21.72 -15.29 32.93
CA GLU A 407 21.35 -15.72 34.29
C GLU A 407 19.86 -16.11 34.37
N LEU A 408 19.47 -16.76 35.47
CA LEU A 408 18.07 -17.07 35.83
C LEU A 408 17.29 -15.75 36.00
N GLY A 409 16.78 -15.23 34.88
CA GLY A 409 16.21 -13.88 34.78
C GLY A 409 16.26 -13.31 33.34
N GLY A 410 17.08 -13.89 32.46
CA GLY A 410 17.10 -13.59 31.03
C GLY A 410 18.12 -12.52 30.61
N ASP A 411 18.74 -11.83 31.57
CA ASP A 411 19.78 -10.84 31.30
C ASP A 411 21.09 -11.49 30.85
N VAL A 412 21.68 -10.93 29.79
CA VAL A 412 22.99 -11.36 29.27
C VAL A 412 24.08 -10.91 30.24
N THR A 413 24.79 -11.87 30.83
CA THR A 413 25.85 -11.60 31.80
C THR A 413 27.23 -11.66 31.18
N GLU A 414 27.46 -12.45 30.13
CA GLU A 414 28.76 -12.48 29.45
C GLU A 414 28.61 -12.93 28.01
N LEU A 415 29.49 -12.45 27.12
CA LEU A 415 29.56 -12.94 25.75
C LEU A 415 30.52 -14.14 25.68
N ARG A 416 30.06 -15.21 25.03
CA ARG A 416 30.82 -16.43 24.77
C ARG A 416 31.64 -16.26 23.51
N LEU A 417 32.88 -16.74 23.56
CA LEU A 417 33.78 -16.78 22.43
C LEU A 417 33.62 -18.12 21.71
N HIS A 418 33.42 -18.08 20.39
CA HIS A 418 33.52 -19.28 19.58
C HIS A 418 34.98 -19.71 19.45
N GLN A 419 35.26 -20.98 19.71
CA GLN A 419 36.62 -21.50 19.80
C GLN A 419 37.10 -21.96 18.42
N SER A 420 37.71 -21.04 17.66
CA SER A 420 38.38 -21.37 16.40
C SER A 420 39.79 -21.89 16.63
N GLU A 421 40.33 -22.67 15.68
CA GLU A 421 41.73 -23.13 15.69
C GLU A 421 42.70 -21.97 15.93
N ARG A 422 42.42 -20.82 15.32
CA ARG A 422 43.21 -19.60 15.45
C ARG A 422 43.20 -19.05 16.88
N ILE A 423 42.03 -18.90 17.50
CA ILE A 423 41.89 -18.39 18.87
C ILE A 423 42.60 -19.32 19.86
N ILE A 424 42.38 -20.63 19.69
CA ILE A 424 43.00 -21.66 20.52
C ILE A 424 44.53 -21.65 20.38
N ARG A 425 45.04 -21.47 19.17
CA ARG A 425 46.47 -21.33 18.90
C ARG A 425 47.05 -20.06 19.52
N GLN A 426 46.37 -18.92 19.41
CA GLN A 426 46.82 -17.66 20.03
C GLN A 426 46.86 -17.76 21.56
N LEU A 427 45.86 -18.41 22.17
CA LEU A 427 45.87 -18.72 23.60
C LEU A 427 47.06 -19.63 23.94
N SER A 428 47.23 -20.74 23.23
CA SER A 428 48.34 -21.68 23.45
C SER A 428 49.72 -21.01 23.34
N GLU A 429 49.93 -20.18 22.32
CA GLU A 429 51.16 -19.42 22.09
C GLU A 429 51.41 -18.39 23.20
N SER A 430 50.39 -17.61 23.57
CA SER A 430 50.49 -16.63 24.65
C SER A 430 50.81 -17.27 26.00
N PHE A 431 50.17 -18.39 26.34
CA PHE A 431 50.48 -19.18 27.53
C PHE A 431 51.91 -19.74 27.52
N ALA A 432 52.41 -20.17 26.37
CA ALA A 432 53.78 -20.69 26.25
C ALA A 432 54.84 -19.58 26.38
N VAL A 433 54.61 -18.40 25.77
CA VAL A 433 55.55 -17.27 25.79
C VAL A 433 55.64 -16.64 27.18
N THR A 434 54.50 -16.43 27.83
CA THR A 434 54.42 -15.74 29.13
C THR A 434 54.64 -16.66 30.33
N ALA A 435 54.83 -17.97 30.12
CA ALA A 435 55.09 -18.93 31.16
C ALA A 435 56.33 -18.59 32.02
N PRO A 436 56.25 -18.64 33.36
CA PRO A 436 57.41 -18.51 34.25
C PRO A 436 58.47 -19.61 34.03
N TRP A 437 59.73 -19.35 34.43
CA TRP A 437 60.86 -20.24 34.17
C TRP A 437 60.66 -21.69 34.64
N TYR A 438 59.96 -21.90 35.76
CA TYR A 438 59.66 -23.23 36.31
C TYR A 438 58.59 -23.98 35.51
N ALA A 439 57.59 -23.28 34.95
CA ALA A 439 56.58 -23.88 34.06
C ALA A 439 57.16 -24.21 32.68
N ARG A 440 58.21 -23.48 32.24
CA ARG A 440 58.97 -23.77 31.01
C ARG A 440 59.74 -25.10 31.07
N TRP A 441 60.01 -25.65 32.27
CA TRP A 441 60.68 -26.95 32.41
C TRP A 441 59.84 -28.13 31.88
N GLY A 442 58.51 -28.10 32.04
CA GLY A 442 57.62 -29.11 31.46
C GLY A 442 57.63 -29.12 29.92
N VAL A 443 57.87 -27.96 29.30
CA VAL A 443 58.04 -27.84 27.84
C VAL A 443 59.40 -28.39 27.40
N ARG A 444 60.46 -28.29 28.22
CA ARG A 444 61.77 -28.89 27.92
C ARG A 444 61.76 -30.41 27.98
N LEU A 445 60.98 -31.02 28.87
CA LEU A 445 60.74 -32.48 28.86
C LEU A 445 60.01 -32.94 27.59
N ASN A 446 59.12 -32.09 27.05
CA ASN A 446 58.43 -32.35 25.77
C ASN A 446 59.27 -31.92 24.53
N SER A 447 60.35 -31.17 24.71
CA SER A 447 61.14 -30.59 23.61
C SER A 447 62.01 -31.61 22.85
N LYS A 448 62.17 -32.85 23.34
CA LYS A 448 62.70 -33.96 22.53
C LYS A 448 61.80 -34.29 21.32
N MET A 449 60.53 -33.89 21.36
CA MET A 449 59.56 -34.05 20.26
C MET A 449 59.61 -32.89 19.25
N ARG A 450 60.29 -31.77 19.57
CA ARG A 450 60.23 -30.51 18.80
C ARG A 450 61.24 -30.36 17.66
N ARG A 451 62.06 -31.37 17.36
CA ARG A 451 63.11 -31.29 16.32
C ARG A 451 62.67 -31.63 14.88
N VAL A 452 61.38 -31.85 14.62
CA VAL A 452 60.86 -32.26 13.29
C VAL A 452 59.90 -31.23 12.67
N PHE A 453 59.82 -30.00 13.19
CA PHE A 453 58.79 -29.04 12.79
C PHE A 453 59.18 -28.16 11.58
N GLY A 454 58.61 -28.48 10.42
CA GLY A 454 58.48 -27.58 9.28
C GLY A 454 57.12 -27.80 8.59
N GLY A 455 56.28 -26.75 8.50
CA GLY A 455 55.07 -26.73 7.65
C GLY A 455 53.78 -26.24 8.33
N ALA A 456 53.03 -25.37 7.63
CA ALA A 456 51.90 -24.58 8.13
C ALA A 456 50.53 -25.31 8.19
N GLY A 457 50.48 -26.64 8.09
CA GLY A 457 49.23 -27.43 8.07
C GLY A 457 49.13 -28.53 9.14
N ASP A 458 50.09 -28.61 10.05
CA ASP A 458 50.36 -29.84 10.82
C ASP A 458 49.96 -29.81 12.31
N PHE A 459 49.39 -28.70 12.82
CA PHE A 459 49.12 -28.57 14.26
C PHE A 459 48.03 -29.56 14.75
N VAL A 460 46.99 -29.81 13.94
CA VAL A 460 45.87 -30.71 14.27
C VAL A 460 46.24 -32.20 14.12
N ARG A 461 47.12 -32.56 13.16
CA ARG A 461 47.57 -33.95 12.96
C ARG A 461 48.74 -34.36 13.88
N GLN A 462 49.53 -33.41 14.36
CA GLN A 462 50.73 -33.69 15.17
C GLN A 462 50.55 -33.49 16.68
N LEU A 463 49.37 -33.04 17.13
CA LEU A 463 48.89 -33.32 18.49
C LEU A 463 48.44 -34.79 18.57
N THR A 464 49.38 -35.72 18.38
CA THR A 464 49.14 -37.15 18.56
C THR A 464 48.53 -37.37 19.96
N PRO A 465 47.48 -38.19 20.07
CA PRO A 465 46.66 -38.28 21.26
C PRO A 465 47.49 -38.84 22.41
N SER A 466 47.86 -37.97 23.35
CA SER A 466 48.11 -38.50 24.68
C SER A 466 46.78 -39.04 25.20
N ALA A 467 46.78 -40.21 25.85
CA ALA A 467 45.58 -40.74 26.52
C ALA A 467 44.94 -39.72 27.48
N VAL A 468 45.69 -38.70 27.89
CA VAL A 468 45.23 -37.55 28.69
C VAL A 468 44.39 -36.58 27.85
N ALA A 469 44.78 -36.27 26.62
CA ALA A 469 44.04 -35.39 25.72
C ALA A 469 42.73 -36.03 25.23
N GLU A 470 42.74 -37.33 24.90
CA GLU A 470 41.51 -38.06 24.54
C GLU A 470 40.54 -38.18 25.73
N ARG A 471 41.05 -38.47 26.94
CA ARG A 471 40.22 -38.46 28.16
C ARG A 471 39.66 -37.07 28.46
N ALA A 472 40.47 -36.03 28.35
CA ALA A 472 40.03 -34.65 28.53
C ALA A 472 38.97 -34.25 27.49
N ALA A 473 39.16 -34.63 26.22
CA ALA A 473 38.18 -34.41 25.16
C ALA A 473 36.86 -35.14 25.44
N GLY A 474 36.91 -36.40 25.89
CA GLY A 474 35.73 -37.17 26.30
C GLY A 474 34.97 -36.54 27.49
N GLU A 475 35.69 -36.09 28.52
CA GLU A 475 35.09 -35.41 29.67
C GLU A 475 34.49 -34.04 29.30
N ILE A 476 35.18 -33.27 28.46
CA ILE A 476 34.65 -32.01 27.92
C ILE A 476 33.40 -32.29 27.09
N LYS A 477 33.44 -33.27 26.20
CA LYS A 477 32.31 -33.69 25.36
C LYS A 477 31.08 -34.03 26.20
N ASP A 478 31.23 -34.83 27.24
CA ASP A 478 30.11 -35.20 28.12
C ASP A 478 29.53 -33.99 28.87
N LYS A 479 30.37 -33.01 29.21
CA LYS A 479 29.93 -31.75 29.85
C LYS A 479 29.20 -30.82 28.87
N PHE A 480 29.66 -30.73 27.62
CA PHE A 480 28.97 -29.99 26.56
C PHE A 480 27.63 -30.66 26.17
N ARG A 481 27.57 -32.01 26.14
CA ARG A 481 26.32 -32.76 25.91
C ARG A 481 25.30 -32.54 27.01
N ARG A 482 25.75 -32.53 28.27
CA ARG A 482 24.90 -32.26 29.44
C ARG A 482 24.52 -30.78 29.60
N GLY A 483 25.10 -29.88 28.79
CA GLY A 483 24.87 -28.44 28.90
C GLY A 483 25.44 -27.82 30.19
N GLU A 484 26.34 -28.53 30.88
CA GLU A 484 26.96 -28.06 32.13
C GLU A 484 27.95 -26.92 31.88
N TYR A 485 28.64 -26.92 30.73
CA TYR A 485 29.60 -25.89 30.32
C TYR A 485 29.55 -25.68 28.80
N GLY A 486 29.54 -24.42 28.34
CA GLY A 486 29.53 -24.07 26.92
C GLY A 486 28.21 -24.37 26.19
N GLY A 487 28.19 -24.14 24.88
CA GLY A 487 27.04 -24.40 24.01
C GLY A 487 27.46 -24.98 22.67
N LEU A 488 26.79 -26.05 22.23
CA LEU A 488 26.93 -26.61 20.88
C LEU A 488 25.91 -25.94 19.96
N MET A 489 26.38 -25.42 18.83
CA MET A 489 25.56 -24.92 17.73
C MET A 489 25.49 -26.00 16.66
N THR A 490 24.32 -26.61 16.51
CA THR A 490 23.97 -27.53 15.42
C THR A 490 22.87 -26.89 14.56
N PRO A 491 22.67 -27.32 13.30
CA PRO A 491 21.60 -26.78 12.45
C PRO A 491 20.22 -26.85 13.10
N GLU A 492 19.90 -27.95 13.80
CA GLU A 492 18.61 -28.14 14.47
C GLU A 492 18.43 -27.19 15.66
N ARG A 493 19.50 -26.97 16.44
CA ARG A 493 19.46 -26.03 17.57
C ARG A 493 19.35 -24.59 17.07
N LEU A 494 20.05 -24.26 15.99
CA LEU A 494 19.95 -22.95 15.36
C LEU A 494 18.53 -22.71 14.86
N LEU A 495 17.95 -23.69 14.17
CA LEU A 495 16.57 -23.60 13.70
C LEU A 495 15.57 -23.45 14.85
N HIS A 496 15.72 -24.24 15.92
CA HIS A 496 14.88 -24.09 17.11
C HIS A 496 15.03 -22.70 17.76
N ALA A 497 16.24 -22.14 17.78
CA ALA A 497 16.46 -20.79 18.31
C ALA A 497 15.82 -19.71 17.41
N ILE A 498 15.85 -19.88 16.09
CA ILE A 498 15.11 -19.00 15.15
C ILE A 498 13.61 -19.06 15.43
N ASP A 499 13.06 -20.27 15.54
CA ASP A 499 11.64 -20.48 15.82
C ASP A 499 11.20 -19.85 17.16
N ARG A 500 12.00 -20.04 18.22
CA ARG A 500 11.76 -19.44 19.55
C ARG A 500 11.60 -17.92 19.51
N TYR A 501 12.36 -17.24 18.66
CA TYR A 501 12.29 -15.78 18.50
C TYR A 501 11.35 -15.34 17.38
N GLY A 502 10.39 -16.20 17.01
CA GLY A 502 9.34 -15.88 16.06
C GLY A 502 9.80 -15.92 14.61
N GLY A 503 10.66 -16.88 14.26
CA GLY A 503 11.16 -17.11 12.90
C GLY A 503 10.07 -17.06 11.84
N GLU A 504 8.97 -17.81 12.02
CA GLU A 504 7.84 -17.80 11.08
C GLU A 504 7.17 -16.44 10.92
N THR A 505 7.11 -15.64 12.00
CA THR A 505 6.48 -14.31 11.98
C THR A 505 7.39 -13.21 11.45
N SER A 506 8.71 -13.36 11.65
CA SER A 506 9.73 -12.36 11.32
C SER A 506 10.34 -12.59 9.94
N LEU A 507 10.44 -13.84 9.50
CA LEU A 507 10.99 -14.26 8.21
C LEU A 507 9.87 -14.75 7.27
N LYS A 508 8.84 -13.91 7.07
CA LYS A 508 7.62 -14.26 6.31
C LYS A 508 7.84 -14.64 4.85
N HIS A 509 8.98 -14.27 4.28
CA HIS A 509 9.37 -14.63 2.92
C HIS A 509 9.85 -16.07 2.80
N TRP A 510 10.14 -16.74 3.92
CA TRP A 510 10.39 -18.18 3.98
C TRP A 510 9.08 -18.95 4.16
N PRO A 511 8.99 -20.19 3.64
CA PRO A 511 7.84 -21.05 3.89
C PRO A 511 7.73 -21.43 5.37
N ALA A 512 6.51 -21.60 5.85
CA ALA A 512 6.24 -22.05 7.22
C ALA A 512 6.84 -23.44 7.46
N MET A 513 7.29 -23.74 8.69
CA MET A 513 7.97 -25.00 9.02
C MET A 513 7.00 -26.17 9.24
N THR A 514 5.75 -26.04 8.75
CA THR A 514 4.68 -27.02 8.95
C THR A 514 4.90 -28.31 8.17
N ASN A 515 5.52 -28.22 6.98
CA ASN A 515 5.80 -29.37 6.13
C ASN A 515 7.25 -29.88 6.32
N PRO A 516 7.49 -31.20 6.22
CA PRO A 516 8.84 -31.76 6.33
C PRO A 516 9.83 -31.21 5.30
N GLU A 517 9.40 -30.97 4.06
CA GLU A 517 10.26 -30.43 2.99
C GLU A 517 10.69 -28.99 3.27
N ASP A 518 9.76 -28.14 3.71
CA ASP A 518 10.07 -26.75 4.06
C ASP A 518 11.02 -26.70 5.26
N ARG A 519 10.76 -27.54 6.29
CA ARG A 519 11.67 -27.69 7.43
C ARG A 519 13.07 -28.16 7.01
N GLN A 520 13.17 -29.05 6.02
CA GLN A 520 14.46 -29.49 5.49
C GLN A 520 15.22 -28.34 4.83
N ARG A 521 14.55 -27.48 4.04
CA ARG A 521 15.18 -26.28 3.46
C ARG A 521 15.73 -25.32 4.53
N TRP A 522 14.98 -25.15 5.61
CA TRP A 522 15.42 -24.37 6.76
C TRP A 522 16.66 -24.97 7.44
N LEU A 523 16.71 -26.30 7.59
CA LEU A 523 17.86 -27.01 8.16
C LEU A 523 19.10 -26.86 7.27
N GLU A 524 18.96 -27.02 5.95
CA GLU A 524 20.06 -26.83 5.00
C GLU A 524 20.59 -25.40 5.02
N ALA A 525 19.70 -24.40 5.14
CA ALA A 525 20.11 -23.00 5.28
C ALA A 525 20.85 -22.76 6.61
N ALA A 526 20.38 -23.34 7.71
CA ALA A 526 21.06 -23.27 8.99
C ALA A 526 22.45 -23.93 8.93
N GLU A 527 22.57 -25.09 8.28
CA GLU A 527 23.85 -25.76 8.04
C GLU A 527 24.80 -24.91 7.20
N ALA A 528 24.30 -24.33 6.09
CA ALA A 528 25.07 -23.44 5.24
C ALA A 528 25.57 -22.19 5.98
N ALA A 529 24.75 -21.62 6.88
CA ALA A 529 25.16 -20.50 7.72
C ALA A 529 26.29 -20.88 8.69
N ILE A 530 26.19 -22.03 9.36
CA ILE A 530 27.21 -22.53 10.31
C ILE A 530 28.53 -22.78 9.58
N LEU A 531 28.50 -23.52 8.46
CA LEU A 531 29.68 -23.80 7.63
C LEU A 531 30.33 -22.53 7.09
N ARG A 532 29.51 -21.56 6.66
CA ARG A 532 30.04 -20.28 6.17
C ARG A 532 30.70 -19.50 7.28
N PHE A 533 30.09 -19.42 8.45
CA PHE A 533 30.68 -18.72 9.59
C PHE A 533 32.02 -19.35 10.00
N GLU A 534 32.11 -20.69 10.06
CA GLU A 534 33.36 -21.38 10.35
C GLU A 534 34.47 -21.05 9.34
N ARG A 535 34.13 -21.00 8.06
CA ARG A 535 35.11 -20.70 6.99
C ARG A 535 35.53 -19.23 6.96
N ASP A 536 34.58 -18.31 7.18
CA ASP A 536 34.77 -16.87 6.94
C ASP A 536 35.08 -16.08 8.24
N ASP A 537 35.01 -16.68 9.44
CA ASP A 537 35.38 -16.02 10.71
C ASP A 537 36.91 -15.90 10.86
N PHE A 538 37.42 -14.70 10.59
CA PHE A 538 38.83 -14.36 10.79
C PHE A 538 39.11 -13.64 12.11
N THR A 539 38.21 -13.70 13.09
CA THR A 539 38.40 -13.03 14.37
C THR A 539 39.66 -13.53 15.07
N SER A 540 40.43 -12.58 15.63
CA SER A 540 41.67 -12.86 16.36
C SER A 540 41.72 -12.04 17.64
N LEU A 541 42.31 -12.61 18.68
CA LEU A 541 42.60 -11.89 19.92
C LEU A 541 43.76 -10.92 19.70
N ASP A 542 43.73 -9.77 20.36
CA ASP A 542 44.85 -8.82 20.38
C ASP A 542 46.05 -9.46 21.10
N PRO A 543 47.17 -9.76 20.40
CA PRO A 543 48.28 -10.52 20.99
C PRO A 543 48.89 -9.83 22.20
N ARG A 544 49.02 -8.48 22.17
CA ARG A 544 49.68 -7.75 23.25
C ARG A 544 48.83 -7.78 24.52
N ARG A 545 47.53 -7.50 24.38
CA ARG A 545 46.60 -7.54 25.51
C ARG A 545 46.41 -8.95 26.04
N LEU A 546 46.45 -9.96 25.17
CA LEU A 546 46.40 -11.36 25.57
C LEU A 546 47.64 -11.73 26.39
N ASP A 547 48.84 -11.37 25.95
CA ASP A 547 50.07 -11.63 26.68
C ASP A 547 50.10 -10.93 28.05
N GLU A 548 49.65 -9.67 28.12
CA GLU A 548 49.49 -8.96 29.39
C GLU A 548 48.50 -9.66 30.33
N ALA A 549 47.36 -10.09 29.80
CA ALA A 549 46.32 -10.80 30.53
C ALA A 549 46.83 -12.14 31.10
N VAL A 550 47.52 -12.94 30.29
CA VAL A 550 48.08 -14.23 30.72
C VAL A 550 49.23 -14.03 31.71
N THR A 551 50.09 -13.02 31.50
CA THR A 551 51.16 -12.66 32.45
C THR A 551 50.60 -12.29 33.82
N LYS A 552 49.56 -11.46 33.85
CA LYS A 552 48.87 -11.08 35.09
C LYS A 552 48.28 -12.30 35.78
N MET A 553 47.62 -13.18 35.03
CA MET A 553 47.07 -14.43 35.56
C MET A 553 48.17 -15.30 36.22
N TRP A 554 49.34 -15.47 35.59
CA TRP A 554 50.47 -16.22 36.17
C TRP A 554 50.98 -15.63 37.49
N SER A 555 50.94 -14.29 37.62
CA SER A 555 51.37 -13.61 38.84
C SER A 555 50.44 -13.88 40.02
N GLU A 556 49.13 -14.01 39.77
CA GLU A 556 48.07 -14.16 40.78
C GLU A 556 47.87 -15.61 41.27
N VAL A 557 48.46 -16.61 40.60
CA VAL A 557 48.42 -18.01 41.08
C VAL A 557 49.12 -18.11 42.45
N PRO A 558 48.55 -18.80 43.48
CA PRO A 558 49.18 -18.94 44.80
C PRO A 558 50.48 -19.77 44.79
N ALA A 559 51.51 -19.33 45.53
CA ALA A 559 52.83 -19.97 45.55
C ALA A 559 52.84 -21.45 45.98
N HIS A 560 51.99 -21.85 46.92
CA HIS A 560 51.87 -23.25 47.36
C HIS A 560 51.24 -24.18 46.29
N LYS A 561 50.48 -23.62 45.33
CA LYS A 561 49.99 -24.35 44.14
C LYS A 561 51.00 -24.36 42.98
N LYS A 562 52.01 -23.49 42.99
CA LYS A 562 53.08 -23.43 41.96
C LYS A 562 54.06 -24.61 42.02
N LEU A 563 54.26 -25.20 43.21
CA LEU A 563 55.23 -26.30 43.42
C LEU A 563 54.65 -27.69 43.13
N ALA A 564 53.43 -28.00 43.56
CA ALA A 564 52.75 -29.26 43.23
C ALA A 564 52.31 -29.34 41.75
N ALA A 565 52.24 -28.18 41.08
CA ALA A 565 51.86 -28.03 39.68
C ALA A 565 53.02 -27.50 38.81
N GLY A 566 54.27 -27.87 39.07
CA GLY A 566 55.41 -27.41 38.24
C GLY A 566 55.41 -27.98 36.81
N LEU A 567 54.70 -29.08 36.56
CA LEU A 567 54.67 -29.81 35.27
C LEU A 567 53.27 -29.89 34.62
N THR A 568 52.21 -29.88 35.44
CA THR A 568 50.82 -30.16 35.03
C THR A 568 50.03 -28.98 34.44
N PRO A 569 50.18 -27.70 34.83
CA PRO A 569 49.25 -26.64 34.46
C PRO A 569 49.36 -26.23 32.99
N LEU A 570 50.57 -26.18 32.44
CA LEU A 570 50.74 -25.83 31.03
C LEU A 570 50.33 -27.01 30.13
N ALA A 571 50.63 -28.25 30.53
CA ALA A 571 50.14 -29.43 29.85
C ALA A 571 48.61 -29.57 29.90
N ALA A 572 48.00 -29.29 31.06
CA ALA A 572 46.54 -29.32 31.25
C ALA A 572 45.82 -28.19 30.50
N THR A 573 46.39 -26.98 30.45
CA THR A 573 45.85 -25.87 29.64
C THR A 573 46.02 -26.10 28.15
N LEU A 574 47.12 -26.70 27.69
CA LEU A 574 47.24 -27.08 26.28
C LEU A 574 46.32 -28.27 25.92
N ALA A 575 46.18 -29.25 26.82
CA ALA A 575 45.22 -30.33 26.67
C ALA A 575 43.77 -29.81 26.66
N ALA A 576 43.50 -28.74 27.42
CA ALA A 576 42.22 -28.04 27.41
C ALA A 576 41.81 -27.58 26.03
N LEU A 577 42.74 -26.83 25.46
CA LEU A 577 42.64 -26.13 24.20
C LEU A 577 42.56 -27.16 23.06
N ALA A 578 43.36 -28.22 23.13
CA ALA A 578 43.30 -29.33 22.19
C ALA A 578 41.97 -30.12 22.28
N GLY A 579 41.45 -30.37 23.48
CA GLY A 579 40.20 -31.12 23.68
C GLY A 579 38.98 -30.44 23.05
N VAL A 580 38.94 -29.11 23.06
CA VAL A 580 37.86 -28.33 22.42
C VAL A 580 37.89 -28.45 20.90
N LEU A 581 39.08 -28.44 20.28
CA LEU A 581 39.23 -28.61 18.83
C LEU A 581 38.82 -30.00 18.33
N MET A 582 38.81 -31.00 19.22
CA MET A 582 38.36 -32.35 18.88
C MET A 582 36.83 -32.51 18.93
N ILE A 583 36.09 -31.55 19.51
CA ILE A 583 34.63 -31.63 19.62
C ILE A 583 33.94 -31.78 18.26
N PRO A 584 34.22 -30.98 17.21
CA PRO A 584 33.51 -31.10 15.93
C PRO A 584 33.73 -32.46 15.24
N LEU A 585 34.94 -33.02 15.28
CA LEU A 585 35.30 -34.30 14.67
C LEU A 585 34.48 -35.48 15.23
N ASP A 586 34.05 -35.35 16.48
CA ASP A 586 33.46 -36.40 17.32
C ASP A 586 31.92 -36.40 17.34
N PHE A 587 31.29 -35.40 16.72
CA PHE A 587 29.83 -35.22 16.66
C PHE A 587 29.27 -35.31 15.23
N GLY A 588 30.10 -35.48 14.21
CA GLY A 588 29.70 -35.49 12.80
C GLY A 588 29.88 -34.14 12.11
N THR A 589 29.57 -34.07 10.82
CA THR A 589 29.83 -32.90 9.98
C THR A 589 28.83 -31.77 10.33
N THR A 590 29.35 -30.61 10.78
CA THR A 590 28.65 -29.32 11.08
C THR A 590 28.24 -29.03 12.53
N VAL A 591 29.18 -29.15 13.48
CA VAL A 591 28.98 -28.68 14.87
C VAL A 591 30.00 -27.63 15.27
N ILE A 592 29.51 -26.53 15.82
CA ILE A 592 30.33 -25.45 16.38
C ILE A 592 30.27 -25.49 17.92
N ALA A 593 31.42 -25.44 18.59
CA ALA A 593 31.52 -25.37 20.05
C ALA A 593 31.84 -23.95 20.54
N SER A 594 30.94 -23.38 21.35
CA SER A 594 31.12 -22.06 21.98
C SER A 594 31.35 -22.20 23.48
N ALA A 595 32.36 -21.51 24.01
CA ALA A 595 32.62 -21.44 25.44
C ALA A 595 33.47 -20.21 25.75
N SER A 596 33.18 -19.55 26.86
CA SER A 596 34.08 -18.53 27.41
C SER A 596 35.40 -19.16 27.89
N ILE A 597 36.48 -18.37 27.93
CA ILE A 597 37.78 -18.84 28.41
C ILE A 597 37.71 -19.38 29.85
N PRO A 598 36.98 -18.76 30.80
CA PRO A 598 36.74 -19.34 32.13
C PRO A 598 35.99 -20.67 32.10
N GLU A 599 34.94 -20.82 31.27
CA GLU A 599 34.20 -22.07 31.12
C GLU A 599 35.12 -23.20 30.62
N LEU A 600 36.04 -22.90 29.70
CA LEU A 600 37.05 -23.88 29.25
C LEU A 600 37.94 -24.37 30.38
N PHE A 601 38.47 -23.45 31.20
CA PHE A 601 39.28 -23.85 32.35
C PHE A 601 38.46 -24.65 33.38
N ALA A 602 37.23 -24.24 33.67
CA ALA A 602 36.35 -24.93 34.60
C ALA A 602 36.01 -26.36 34.13
N ALA A 603 35.72 -26.53 32.83
CA ALA A 603 35.38 -27.81 32.22
C ALA A 603 36.48 -28.89 32.43
N LEU A 604 37.72 -28.48 32.71
CA LEU A 604 38.88 -29.36 32.88
C LEU A 604 39.40 -29.44 34.31
N GLY A 605 38.59 -29.00 35.28
CA GLY A 605 39.00 -29.00 36.68
C GLY A 605 40.03 -27.92 37.01
N LEU A 606 40.31 -26.98 36.10
CA LEU A 606 41.17 -25.82 36.34
C LEU A 606 40.37 -24.65 36.94
N GLY A 607 39.46 -24.94 37.88
CA GLY A 607 38.54 -23.96 38.47
C GLY A 607 39.25 -22.73 39.06
N ALA A 608 40.46 -22.90 39.62
CA ALA A 608 41.26 -21.78 40.11
C ALA A 608 41.69 -20.81 38.99
N TYR A 609 42.05 -21.32 37.81
CA TYR A 609 42.37 -20.48 36.64
C TYR A 609 41.12 -19.80 36.09
N ALA A 610 39.98 -20.50 36.10
CA ALA A 610 38.70 -19.92 35.72
C ALA A 610 38.35 -18.72 36.62
N THR A 611 38.49 -18.84 37.94
CA THR A 611 38.21 -17.74 38.88
C THR A 611 39.14 -16.55 38.70
N ILE A 612 40.44 -16.79 38.48
CA ILE A 612 41.43 -15.72 38.26
C ILE A 612 41.17 -15.01 36.93
N TRP A 613 40.96 -15.76 35.85
CA TRP A 613 40.64 -15.20 34.54
C TRP A 613 39.36 -14.38 34.58
N ALA A 614 38.33 -14.93 35.22
CA ALA A 614 37.07 -14.26 35.43
C ALA A 614 37.18 -13.07 36.38
N GLY A 615 38.20 -12.93 37.24
CA GLY A 615 38.34 -11.81 38.17
C GLY A 615 38.98 -10.54 37.59
N GLY A 616 39.83 -10.68 36.57
CA GLY A 616 40.61 -9.57 35.99
C GLY A 616 39.82 -8.69 35.00
N GLN A 617 39.91 -7.35 35.15
CA GLN A 617 39.29 -6.42 34.21
C GLN A 617 39.95 -6.45 32.81
N SER A 618 41.28 -6.61 32.74
CA SER A 618 42.03 -6.70 31.48
C SER A 618 41.78 -8.02 30.75
N THR A 619 41.77 -9.16 31.46
CA THR A 619 41.51 -10.50 30.92
C THR A 619 40.10 -10.62 30.31
N ARG A 620 39.09 -10.00 30.95
CA ARG A 620 37.72 -9.93 30.42
C ARG A 620 37.62 -9.13 29.12
N SER A 621 38.33 -8.01 29.03
CA SER A 621 38.23 -7.09 27.88
C SER A 621 38.64 -7.73 26.55
N VAL A 622 39.65 -8.60 26.57
CA VAL A 622 40.20 -9.26 25.37
C VAL A 622 39.21 -10.28 24.80
N GLY A 623 38.62 -11.12 25.66
CA GLY A 623 37.61 -12.10 25.26
C GLY A 623 36.32 -11.43 24.78
N GLN A 624 35.88 -10.37 25.47
CA GLN A 624 34.66 -9.64 25.09
C GLN A 624 34.77 -8.94 23.74
N GLN A 625 35.92 -8.35 23.40
CA GLN A 625 36.09 -7.68 22.11
C GLN A 625 35.99 -8.67 20.94
N ALA A 626 36.65 -9.82 21.04
CA ALA A 626 36.57 -10.87 20.03
C ALA A 626 35.17 -11.49 19.96
N ALA A 627 34.51 -11.73 21.10
CA ALA A 627 33.15 -12.25 21.13
C ALA A 627 32.12 -11.31 20.48
N ARG A 628 32.27 -9.98 20.65
CA ARG A 628 31.43 -8.98 19.95
C ARG A 628 31.61 -9.03 18.44
N GLN A 629 32.85 -9.19 17.97
CA GLN A 629 33.14 -9.32 16.55
C GLN A 629 32.51 -10.60 15.98
N GLN A 630 32.70 -11.74 16.65
CA GLN A 630 32.10 -13.01 16.24
C GLN A 630 30.57 -12.98 16.24
N LEU A 631 29.94 -12.33 17.23
CA LEU A 631 28.50 -12.13 17.26
C LEU A 631 28.01 -11.30 16.07
N ALA A 632 28.69 -10.18 15.77
CA ALA A 632 28.34 -9.34 14.62
C ALA A 632 28.55 -10.07 13.29
N ASP A 633 29.62 -10.85 13.18
CA ASP A 633 29.94 -11.65 11.99
C ASP A 633 28.95 -12.79 11.79
N PHE A 634 28.57 -13.50 12.85
CA PHE A 634 27.56 -14.54 12.79
C PHE A 634 26.18 -13.96 12.43
N HIS A 635 25.78 -12.85 13.04
CA HIS A 635 24.55 -12.15 12.69
C HIS A 635 24.51 -11.74 11.21
N ALA A 636 25.62 -11.21 10.69
CA ALA A 636 25.74 -10.86 9.28
C ALA A 636 25.64 -12.09 8.35
N VAL A 637 26.21 -13.23 8.75
CA VAL A 637 26.05 -14.50 8.02
C VAL A 637 24.60 -14.97 8.03
N LEU A 638 23.90 -14.90 9.18
CA LEU A 638 22.49 -15.25 9.25
C LEU A 638 21.64 -14.32 8.36
N CYS A 639 21.86 -13.01 8.42
CA CYS A 639 21.18 -12.03 7.56
C CYS A 639 21.33 -12.40 6.09
N ASP A 640 22.57 -12.60 5.62
CA ASP A 640 22.81 -12.98 4.23
C ASP A 640 22.14 -14.30 3.88
N THR A 641 22.36 -15.36 4.67
CA THR A 641 21.86 -16.71 4.36
C THR A 641 20.33 -16.75 4.30
N PHE A 642 19.65 -16.12 5.27
CA PHE A 642 18.19 -16.06 5.33
C PHE A 642 17.59 -14.92 4.49
N GLY A 643 18.40 -14.21 3.71
CA GLY A 643 17.91 -13.24 2.75
C GLY A 643 17.34 -11.97 3.38
N VAL A 644 17.99 -11.44 4.41
CA VAL A 644 17.61 -10.22 5.13
C VAL A 644 18.72 -9.18 4.97
N ALA A 645 18.37 -7.95 4.64
CA ALA A 645 19.36 -6.87 4.55
C ALA A 645 20.14 -6.73 5.87
N ARG A 646 21.46 -6.56 5.82
CA ARG A 646 22.29 -6.31 7.00
C ARG A 646 21.96 -4.95 7.62
N GLN A 647 22.19 -4.81 8.92
CA GLN A 647 22.00 -3.53 9.59
C GLN A 647 23.09 -2.52 9.18
N THR A 648 22.65 -1.35 8.71
CA THR A 648 23.56 -0.22 8.39
C THR A 648 24.09 0.44 9.67
N GLN A 649 23.28 0.45 10.73
CA GLN A 649 23.65 0.93 12.05
C GLN A 649 23.58 -0.23 13.04
N MET A 650 24.72 -0.56 13.65
CA MET A 650 24.80 -1.67 14.59
C MET A 650 24.02 -1.36 15.88
N PRO A 651 23.25 -2.32 16.41
CA PRO A 651 22.43 -2.11 17.59
C PRO A 651 23.32 -2.17 18.84
N SER A 652 22.81 -1.59 19.94
CA SER A 652 23.42 -1.78 21.25
C SER A 652 22.76 -2.97 21.94
N ILE A 653 23.57 -3.88 22.48
CA ILE A 653 23.10 -5.00 23.30
C ILE A 653 23.33 -4.69 24.77
N LYS A 654 22.45 -5.16 25.66
CA LYS A 654 22.65 -5.05 27.11
C LYS A 654 23.47 -6.22 27.60
N VAL A 655 24.62 -5.94 28.22
CA VAL A 655 25.48 -6.95 28.88
C VAL A 655 25.74 -6.49 30.31
N ARG A 656 25.29 -7.26 31.32
CA ARG A 656 25.32 -6.89 32.76
C ARG A 656 24.73 -5.51 33.05
N GLY A 657 23.64 -5.15 32.38
CA GLY A 657 23.01 -3.83 32.50
C GLY A 657 23.74 -2.68 31.81
N LEU A 658 24.90 -2.92 31.18
CA LEU A 658 25.61 -1.94 30.36
C LEU A 658 25.19 -2.05 28.89
N ASN A 659 24.98 -0.90 28.23
CA ASN A 659 24.73 -0.86 26.79
C ASN A 659 26.05 -0.94 26.02
N GLU A 660 26.26 -2.06 25.35
CA GLU A 660 27.45 -2.32 24.54
C GLU A 660 27.11 -2.25 23.06
N LYS A 661 27.81 -1.39 22.31
CA LYS A 661 27.62 -1.28 20.85
C LYS A 661 28.29 -2.44 20.14
N LEU A 662 27.55 -3.10 19.24
CA LEU A 662 28.14 -4.08 18.33
C LEU A 662 29.03 -3.38 17.29
N VAL A 663 30.06 -4.10 16.85
CA VAL A 663 31.01 -3.63 15.82
C VAL A 663 30.51 -4.03 14.43
N ALA A 664 30.93 -3.30 13.39
CA ALA A 664 30.61 -3.70 12.03
C ALA A 664 31.20 -5.08 11.70
N SER A 665 30.43 -5.90 10.98
CA SER A 665 30.91 -7.21 10.51
C SER A 665 32.06 -7.04 9.51
N LYS A 666 33.04 -7.95 9.60
CA LYS A 666 34.16 -8.08 8.67
C LYS A 666 33.91 -9.12 7.57
N ILE A 667 32.83 -9.88 7.66
CA ILE A 667 32.49 -10.92 6.68
C ILE A 667 31.97 -10.27 5.40
N VAL A 668 32.50 -10.70 4.26
CA VAL A 668 32.07 -10.25 2.92
C VAL A 668 30.61 -10.65 2.68
N THR A 669 29.81 -9.74 2.13
CA THR A 669 28.42 -10.00 1.74
C THR A 669 28.33 -11.06 0.66
N ARG A 670 27.37 -11.99 0.77
CA ARG A 670 27.08 -12.98 -0.27
C ARG A 670 25.59 -13.05 -0.57
N GLU A 671 25.27 -13.60 -1.73
CA GLU A 671 23.89 -13.91 -2.11
C GLU A 671 23.24 -14.86 -1.09
N ALA A 672 21.92 -14.70 -0.96
CA ALA A 672 21.13 -15.48 -0.04
C ALA A 672 21.04 -16.95 -0.48
N TYR A 673 20.92 -17.85 0.51
CA TYR A 673 20.70 -19.27 0.22
C TYR A 673 19.28 -19.52 -0.31
N GLY A 674 18.31 -18.74 0.17
CA GLY A 674 16.90 -18.91 -0.14
C GLY A 674 16.22 -17.60 -0.57
N PRO A 675 14.88 -17.49 -0.37
CA PRO A 675 14.15 -16.28 -0.73
C PRO A 675 14.66 -15.07 0.05
N THR A 676 14.44 -13.88 -0.50
CA THR A 676 14.91 -12.62 0.09
C THR A 676 13.75 -11.72 0.49
N LEU A 677 13.85 -11.11 1.67
CA LEU A 677 12.95 -10.07 2.13
C LEU A 677 13.32 -8.75 1.47
N ALA A 678 12.55 -8.33 0.46
CA ALA A 678 12.81 -7.08 -0.24
C ALA A 678 12.72 -5.88 0.71
N LEU A 679 13.75 -5.05 0.71
CA LEU A 679 13.79 -3.78 1.42
C LEU A 679 13.70 -2.65 0.41
N TYR A 680 12.67 -1.83 0.55
CA TYR A 680 12.48 -0.66 -0.30
C TYR A 680 11.97 0.53 0.51
N ARG A 681 12.22 1.74 0.00
CA ARG A 681 11.84 3.00 0.62
C ARG A 681 11.27 3.95 -0.42
N VAL A 682 10.34 4.79 0.01
CA VAL A 682 9.87 5.91 -0.81
C VAL A 682 10.97 6.97 -0.86
N ARG A 683 11.21 7.55 -2.04
CA ARG A 683 12.21 8.61 -2.23
C ARG A 683 11.62 9.97 -1.88
N ASP A 684 12.26 10.67 -0.94
CA ASP A 684 11.89 12.06 -0.57
C ASP A 684 11.96 13.03 -1.75
N GLU A 685 12.84 12.76 -2.71
CA GLU A 685 12.96 13.52 -3.96
C GLU A 685 11.68 13.42 -4.80
N PHE A 686 11.18 12.20 -5.01
CA PHE A 686 9.93 11.96 -5.72
C PHE A 686 8.76 12.62 -5.00
N GLN A 687 8.66 12.49 -3.67
CA GLN A 687 7.58 13.10 -2.90
C GLN A 687 7.57 14.64 -3.05
N ARG A 688 8.76 15.27 -3.04
CA ARG A 688 8.90 16.72 -3.26
C ARG A 688 8.50 17.11 -4.67
N GLU A 689 8.95 16.37 -5.68
CA GLU A 689 8.61 16.62 -7.08
C GLU A 689 7.11 16.43 -7.34
N LEU A 690 6.51 15.35 -6.82
CA LEU A 690 5.08 15.09 -6.89
C LEU A 690 4.27 16.20 -6.22
N LYS A 691 4.73 16.73 -5.07
CA LYS A 691 4.07 17.86 -4.40
C LYS A 691 4.15 19.15 -5.22
N ASN A 692 5.21 19.34 -6.01
CA ASN A 692 5.36 20.50 -6.88
C ASN A 692 4.46 20.38 -8.12
N VAL A 693 4.42 19.21 -8.76
CA VAL A 693 3.62 18.97 -9.97
C VAL A 693 2.12 18.79 -9.65
N LEU A 694 1.81 18.17 -8.52
CA LEU A 694 0.45 17.89 -8.05
C LEU A 694 0.31 18.24 -6.57
N PRO A 695 0.11 19.52 -6.24
CA PRO A 695 -0.20 19.94 -4.88
C PRO A 695 -1.44 19.20 -4.36
N ARG A 696 -1.45 18.85 -3.07
CA ARG A 696 -2.56 18.14 -2.37
C ARG A 696 -3.84 19.00 -2.21
N GLY A 697 -4.23 19.79 -3.22
CA GLY A 697 -5.29 20.80 -3.16
C GLY A 697 -6.47 20.43 -2.25
N GLY A 698 -6.71 21.27 -1.24
CA GLY A 698 -7.72 21.12 -0.20
C GLY A 698 -7.34 22.02 1.00
N PRO A 699 -8.31 22.56 1.77
CA PRO A 699 -8.00 23.43 2.91
C PRO A 699 -7.11 22.66 3.88
N SER A 700 -6.01 23.27 4.33
CA SER A 700 -5.26 22.72 5.46
C SER A 700 -6.25 22.52 6.59
N ALA A 701 -6.39 21.29 7.09
CA ALA A 701 -7.13 21.03 8.30
C ALA A 701 -6.55 21.91 9.43
N LYS A 702 -7.27 22.98 9.75
CA LYS A 702 -7.26 23.70 11.00
C LYS A 702 -8.69 23.98 11.39
#